data_AF-A0A7X6BNL8-F1
#
_entry.id   AF-A0A7X6BNL8-F1
#
_cell.length_a   1.000
_cell.length_b   1.000
_cell.length_c   1.000
_cell.angle_alpha   90.00
_cell.angle_beta   90.00
_cell.angle_gamma   90.00
#
_symmetry.space_group_name_H-M   'P 1'
#
loop_
_entity.id
_entity.type
_entity.pdbx_description
1 polymer ?
#
loop_
_entity_poly.entity_id
_entity_poly.type
_entity_poly.pdbx_seq_one_letter_code
_entity_poly.pdbx_strand_id
1 'polypeptide(L)'
;MLDQALVAGLEPARQKGPRLSALALQGTAEGAPMACVFGRARVVGQIIWAARFLEGRKTSSAGKGGPRTVEYDYSLSFAVALCEGAVDGIGRVWADGQPMDLTGVTMRLHRGADNQTPDSLIEAIETGAPAYRGTAYVVFEDLPLGPYGNRPPQLAFEVFRRARGSEPRLEDRLEGVCLIPGAGEFVLATEAVVRREGLTRTAPENVHAGSGGTDLAVSLDQLQAQAPNLKRVSLVIGWFGNDLRADHCVVRPGVERLDKPTEPMVWSVAGLMRGEAHLISQSGGAPAYGGTPSDDAVRQAVAELKARGLEVTLYPFVFMDVPAGNGLPDPDGAAEQPAYPWRGRIRGEDGVGATAEVAALFGDEAGWGLRRLALHYAQLAAETGAEGLLFGSEMRGLTWTRDADGGFPAVEAFRALANECRAVVGADVKLSYAADWSEYSGWREEADVIFHLDPLWADPEVDYVGVDWYPPLADWRDGDGGVDGEVFSGPDDPAALAAQVAGGEGFDWFYASPADRAAQQRTPVVDTAHEENWVFRSKDLKGWWSNAHHDRADGVRAVEPTAWVPGMKPVRLTEFAVPPWIGAATRRTCFRTPRVRRAGCLHSPPAAGMIRCSAARSRPCWVILPIRTTTQCRRSMADRCLRPPTSGAGTRVPGRTFRGDRMSGPTPRLGAPVTG
;
A
#
# COMPACT_ATOMS: atom_id res chain seq x y z
N MET A 1 -32.90 16.02 -9.85
CA MET A 1 -34.13 15.22 -9.70
C MET A 1 -33.91 14.02 -8.78
N LEU A 2 -32.83 13.24 -8.91
CA LEU A 2 -32.54 12.16 -7.95
C LEU A 2 -32.29 12.65 -6.51
N ASP A 3 -31.48 13.69 -6.33
CA ASP A 3 -31.18 14.23 -5.00
C ASP A 3 -32.42 14.78 -4.29
N GLN A 4 -33.35 15.34 -5.08
CA GLN A 4 -34.63 15.82 -4.59
C GLN A 4 -35.53 14.68 -4.11
N ALA A 5 -35.52 13.54 -4.80
CA ALA A 5 -36.31 12.37 -4.42
C ALA A 5 -35.71 11.66 -3.19
N LEU A 6 -34.38 11.65 -3.06
CA LEU A 6 -33.68 11.01 -1.94
C LEU A 6 -33.86 11.77 -0.62
N VAL A 7 -33.85 13.11 -0.67
CA VAL A 7 -33.95 13.96 0.51
C VAL A 7 -35.40 14.25 0.89
N ALA A 8 -36.33 14.33 -0.08
CA ALA A 8 -37.75 14.56 0.19
C ALA A 8 -38.45 13.39 0.91
N GLY A 9 -37.83 12.20 0.93
CA GLY A 9 -38.33 11.05 1.68
C GLY A 9 -38.05 11.09 3.19
N LEU A 10 -37.22 12.03 3.67
CA LEU A 10 -36.68 11.99 5.03
C LEU A 10 -37.17 13.08 6.00
N GLU A 11 -37.84 14.18 5.60
CA GLU A 11 -38.59 15.13 6.50
C GLU A 11 -39.10 16.43 5.79
N PRO A 12 -39.98 17.26 6.41
CA PRO A 12 -40.80 18.26 5.72
C PRO A 12 -40.08 19.54 5.25
N ALA A 13 -40.74 20.24 4.32
CA ALA A 13 -40.12 21.12 3.33
C ALA A 13 -39.38 22.38 3.83
N ARG A 14 -38.09 22.46 3.47
CA ARG A 14 -37.41 23.53 2.69
C ARG A 14 -36.34 24.38 3.43
N GLN A 15 -35.09 24.28 2.94
CA GLN A 15 -34.31 25.44 2.44
C GLN A 15 -33.29 24.99 1.38
N LYS A 16 -33.07 25.84 0.36
CA LYS A 16 -32.21 25.57 -0.81
C LYS A 16 -30.73 25.78 -0.44
N GLY A 17 -29.92 24.72 -0.56
CA GLY A 17 -28.45 24.81 -0.54
C GLY A 17 -27.85 25.35 -1.84
N PRO A 18 -26.57 25.76 -1.84
CA PRO A 18 -25.95 26.52 -2.92
C PRO A 18 -25.88 25.71 -4.23
N ARG A 19 -26.10 26.40 -5.35
CA ARG A 19 -25.86 25.87 -6.70
C ARG A 19 -24.36 25.81 -6.95
N LEU A 20 -23.88 24.77 -7.63
CA LEU A 20 -22.58 24.78 -8.31
C LEU A 20 -22.52 26.00 -9.24
N SER A 21 -21.77 27.01 -8.83
CA SER A 21 -21.48 28.16 -9.67
C SER A 21 -20.50 27.72 -10.76
N ALA A 22 -20.66 28.32 -11.94
CA ALA A 22 -19.69 28.29 -13.02
C ALA A 22 -18.26 28.57 -12.53
N LEU A 23 -17.28 28.26 -13.39
CA LEU A 23 -15.85 28.62 -13.30
C LEU A 23 -15.57 29.61 -12.16
N ALA A 24 -15.07 29.10 -11.03
CA ALA A 24 -14.76 29.93 -9.87
C ALA A 24 -13.63 30.89 -10.24
N LEU A 25 -14.01 32.13 -10.56
CA LEU A 25 -13.08 33.21 -10.84
C LEU A 25 -12.57 33.76 -9.50
N GLN A 26 -11.26 33.88 -9.35
CA GLN A 26 -10.65 34.57 -8.21
C GLN A 26 -11.15 36.02 -8.17
N GLY A 27 -11.81 36.40 -7.08
CA GLY A 27 -12.33 37.74 -6.86
C GLY A 27 -11.61 38.46 -5.73
N THR A 28 -11.50 39.78 -5.83
CA THR A 28 -10.97 40.69 -4.77
C THR A 28 -12.09 41.40 -4.00
N ALA A 29 -13.33 40.94 -4.14
CA ALA A 29 -14.49 41.58 -3.54
C ALA A 29 -14.59 41.29 -2.04
N GLU A 30 -14.82 42.33 -1.26
CA GLU A 30 -15.20 42.22 0.15
C GLU A 30 -16.56 41.52 0.29
N GLY A 31 -16.69 40.64 1.29
CA GLY A 31 -17.94 39.91 1.58
C GLY A 31 -18.08 38.54 0.89
N ALA A 32 -17.06 38.08 0.15
CA ALA A 32 -17.03 36.70 -0.34
C ALA A 32 -16.87 35.70 0.83
N PRO A 33 -17.57 34.55 0.80
CA PRO A 33 -17.48 33.56 1.87
C PRO A 33 -16.12 32.85 1.85
N MET A 34 -15.58 32.60 3.04
CA MET A 34 -14.37 31.81 3.20
C MET A 34 -14.67 30.32 2.99
N ALA A 35 -13.84 29.62 2.22
CA ALA A 35 -14.03 28.20 1.97
C ALA A 35 -13.82 27.37 3.25
N CYS A 36 -14.61 26.32 3.43
CA CYS A 36 -14.35 25.27 4.42
C CYS A 36 -13.99 23.98 3.67
N VAL A 37 -12.84 23.40 3.99
CA VAL A 37 -12.28 22.25 3.28
C VAL A 37 -12.18 21.06 4.22
N PHE A 38 -12.62 19.89 3.74
CA PHE A 38 -12.37 18.61 4.39
C PHE A 38 -11.83 17.62 3.36
N GLY A 39 -10.71 16.98 3.66
CA GLY A 39 -9.96 16.12 2.75
C GLY A 39 -9.02 16.90 1.82
N ARG A 40 -8.90 16.43 0.58
CA ARG A 40 -8.08 17.01 -0.49
C ARG A 40 -8.99 17.69 -1.51
N ALA A 41 -8.98 19.02 -1.55
CA ALA A 41 -9.85 19.78 -2.46
C ALA A 41 -9.09 20.87 -3.21
N ARG A 42 -9.50 21.14 -4.46
CA ARG A 42 -9.01 22.31 -5.20
C ARG A 42 -9.82 23.54 -4.78
N VAL A 43 -9.13 24.55 -4.27
CA VAL A 43 -9.70 25.81 -3.79
C VAL A 43 -9.16 26.95 -4.61
N VAL A 44 -10.04 27.79 -5.12
CA VAL A 44 -9.65 29.08 -5.71
C VAL A 44 -9.54 30.07 -4.58
N GLY A 45 -8.33 30.58 -4.35
CA GLY A 45 -8.07 31.49 -3.24
C GLY A 45 -8.53 32.93 -3.54
N GLN A 46 -8.50 33.79 -2.52
CA GLN A 46 -8.77 35.23 -2.66
C GLN A 46 -7.57 36.06 -2.23
N ILE A 47 -7.28 37.14 -2.96
CA ILE A 47 -6.21 38.06 -2.56
C ILE A 47 -6.67 38.85 -1.32
N ILE A 48 -5.88 38.79 -0.25
CA ILE A 48 -6.14 39.48 1.03
C ILE A 48 -5.14 40.58 1.35
N TRP A 49 -4.00 40.60 0.66
CA TRP A 49 -2.99 41.64 0.73
C TRP A 49 -2.19 41.63 -0.57
N ALA A 50 -1.75 42.79 -1.04
CA ALA A 50 -0.85 42.93 -2.19
C ALA A 50 0.02 44.18 -2.02
N ALA A 51 1.32 44.03 -2.24
CA ALA A 51 2.24 45.14 -2.32
C ALA A 51 2.07 45.92 -3.64
N ARG A 52 2.84 47.00 -3.80
CA ARG A 52 2.95 47.69 -5.09
C ARG A 52 3.74 46.83 -6.08
N PHE A 53 3.42 46.95 -7.37
CA PHE A 53 4.23 46.33 -8.42
C PHE A 53 5.67 46.83 -8.38
N LEU A 54 6.62 45.92 -8.53
CA LEU A 54 8.02 46.25 -8.77
C LEU A 54 8.29 46.15 -10.27
N GLU A 55 8.86 47.20 -10.84
CA GLU A 55 9.20 47.30 -12.26
C GLU A 55 10.73 47.24 -12.42
N GLY A 56 11.21 46.17 -13.05
CA GLY A 56 12.58 46.04 -13.54
C GLY A 56 12.70 46.55 -14.97
N ARG A 57 13.81 47.24 -15.27
CA ARG A 57 14.09 47.79 -16.60
C ARG A 57 15.40 47.23 -17.14
N LYS A 58 15.35 46.43 -18.21
CA LYS A 58 16.53 45.95 -18.94
C LYS A 58 16.67 46.68 -20.26
N THR A 59 17.80 47.35 -20.46
CA THR A 59 18.12 48.02 -21.72
C THR A 59 19.16 47.20 -22.46
N SER A 60 18.82 46.67 -23.63
CA SER A 60 19.76 46.02 -24.54
C SER A 60 20.02 46.93 -25.75
N SER A 61 21.26 46.99 -26.20
CA SER A 61 21.65 47.72 -27.41
C SER A 61 22.26 46.77 -28.41
N ALA A 62 21.75 46.77 -29.64
CA ALA A 62 22.37 46.08 -30.76
C ALA A 62 23.65 46.82 -31.23
N GLY A 63 24.72 46.77 -30.43
CA GLY A 63 26.02 47.37 -30.76
C GLY A 63 26.09 48.91 -30.68
N LYS A 64 27.28 49.46 -30.99
CA LYS A 64 27.56 50.91 -31.00
C LYS A 64 26.74 51.58 -32.11
N GLY A 65 25.59 52.16 -31.74
CA GLY A 65 24.72 52.94 -32.65
C GLY A 65 23.42 52.24 -33.08
N GLY A 66 23.17 51.01 -32.62
CA GLY A 66 21.92 50.30 -32.93
C GLY A 66 20.73 50.72 -32.05
N PRO A 67 19.50 50.34 -32.43
CA PRO A 67 18.30 50.60 -31.65
C PRO A 67 18.46 50.10 -30.21
N ARG A 68 18.05 50.93 -29.24
CA ARG A 68 17.95 50.54 -27.83
C ARG A 68 16.59 49.89 -27.62
N THR A 69 16.58 48.62 -27.24
CA THR A 69 15.37 47.93 -26.80
C THR A 69 15.31 48.02 -25.28
N VAL A 70 14.22 48.57 -24.76
CA VAL A 70 13.93 48.61 -23.32
C VAL A 70 12.86 47.56 -23.06
N GLU A 71 13.22 46.53 -22.31
CA GLU A 71 12.30 45.52 -21.80
C GLU A 71 11.95 45.86 -20.34
N TYR A 72 10.66 45.79 -20.02
CA TYR A 72 10.16 45.95 -18.66
C TYR A 72 9.76 44.57 -18.13
N ASP A 73 10.23 44.25 -16.93
CA ASP A 73 9.82 43.09 -16.17
C ASP A 73 9.04 43.54 -14.93
N TYR A 74 7.97 42.82 -14.60
CA TYR A 74 7.12 43.14 -13.45
C TYR A 74 7.11 41.97 -12.48
N SER A 75 7.23 42.27 -11.20
CA SER A 75 6.98 41.31 -10.12
C SER A 75 5.97 41.88 -9.12
N LEU A 76 5.30 40.97 -8.40
CA LEU A 76 4.33 41.34 -7.38
C LEU A 76 4.45 40.41 -6.17
N SER A 77 4.50 41.02 -5.00
CA SER A 77 4.35 40.37 -3.70
C SER A 77 2.90 40.47 -3.23
N PHE A 78 2.26 39.35 -2.89
CA PHE A 78 0.84 39.32 -2.49
C PHE A 78 0.49 38.07 -1.67
N ALA A 79 -0.61 38.15 -0.92
CA ALA A 79 -1.14 37.07 -0.10
C ALA A 79 -2.51 36.61 -0.57
N VAL A 80 -2.72 35.29 -0.58
CA VAL A 80 -3.94 34.63 -1.03
C VAL A 80 -4.52 33.79 0.10
N ALA A 81 -5.70 34.16 0.61
CA ALA A 81 -6.49 33.33 1.52
C ALA A 81 -7.04 32.10 0.80
N LEU A 82 -6.96 30.94 1.45
CA LEU A 82 -7.40 29.67 0.91
C LEU A 82 -8.71 29.22 1.55
N CYS A 83 -8.69 29.00 2.86
CA CYS A 83 -9.84 28.47 3.60
C CYS A 83 -9.74 28.83 5.08
N GLU A 84 -10.83 28.60 5.79
CA GLU A 84 -10.86 28.74 7.24
C GLU A 84 -10.10 27.60 7.93
N GLY A 85 -9.61 27.87 9.14
CA GLY A 85 -9.00 26.92 10.06
C GLY A 85 -7.65 26.36 9.62
N ALA A 86 -7.09 25.54 10.50
CA ALA A 86 -5.80 24.91 10.28
C ALA A 86 -5.85 23.87 9.15
N VAL A 87 -4.94 23.98 8.19
CA VAL A 87 -4.71 22.99 7.12
C VAL A 87 -3.47 22.14 7.43
N ASP A 88 -3.42 20.91 6.91
CA ASP A 88 -2.24 20.05 7.02
C ASP A 88 -1.17 20.45 6.00
N GLY A 89 -1.59 20.98 4.85
CA GLY A 89 -0.68 21.50 3.84
C GLY A 89 -1.38 21.87 2.53
N ILE A 90 -0.57 22.17 1.52
CA ILE A 90 -1.01 22.35 0.14
C ILE A 90 -0.22 21.44 -0.79
N GLY A 91 -0.85 20.99 -1.86
CA GLY A 91 -0.24 20.19 -2.93
C GLY A 91 0.00 21.04 -4.16
N ARG A 92 -0.58 20.63 -5.29
CA ARG A 92 -0.43 21.35 -6.57
C ARG A 92 -1.01 22.75 -6.53
N VAL A 93 -0.33 23.67 -7.22
CA VAL A 93 -0.78 25.03 -7.49
C VAL A 93 -1.08 25.16 -8.96
N TRP A 94 -2.14 25.87 -9.31
CA TRP A 94 -2.50 26.18 -10.68
C TRP A 94 -2.59 27.70 -10.85
N ALA A 95 -2.03 28.19 -11.95
CA ALA A 95 -2.14 29.56 -12.40
C ALA A 95 -2.91 29.60 -13.72
N ASP A 96 -3.97 30.41 -13.81
CA ASP A 96 -4.86 30.54 -14.97
C ASP A 96 -5.35 29.18 -15.52
N GLY A 97 -5.64 28.26 -14.60
CA GLY A 97 -6.15 26.92 -14.90
C GLY A 97 -5.09 25.86 -15.22
N GLN A 98 -3.83 26.25 -15.47
CA GLN A 98 -2.73 25.34 -15.76
C GLN A 98 -1.87 25.06 -14.52
N PRO A 99 -1.28 23.86 -14.38
CA PRO A 99 -0.32 23.59 -13.31
C PRO A 99 0.81 24.62 -13.34
N MET A 100 1.11 25.22 -12.20
CA MET A 100 2.18 26.20 -12.05
C MET A 100 3.47 25.49 -11.64
N ASP A 101 4.56 25.79 -12.33
CA ASP A 101 5.89 25.43 -11.87
C ASP A 101 6.29 26.37 -10.72
N LEU A 102 6.62 25.79 -9.57
CA LEU A 102 7.03 26.53 -8.38
C LEU A 102 8.55 26.65 -8.26
N THR A 103 9.31 26.13 -9.22
CA THR A 103 10.77 26.22 -9.23
C THR A 103 11.20 27.69 -9.26
N GLY A 104 11.96 28.11 -8.24
CA GLY A 104 12.40 29.49 -8.09
C GLY A 104 11.31 30.48 -7.63
N VAL A 105 10.10 30.01 -7.31
CA VAL A 105 9.03 30.83 -6.75
C VAL A 105 9.12 30.82 -5.22
N THR A 106 9.30 31.98 -4.62
CA THR A 106 9.28 32.13 -3.16
C THR A 106 7.83 32.17 -2.68
N MET A 107 7.38 31.05 -2.12
CA MET A 107 6.01 30.87 -1.62
C MET A 107 6.05 30.41 -0.16
N ARG A 108 5.31 31.09 0.72
CA ARG A 108 5.16 30.71 2.14
C ARG A 108 3.73 30.34 2.46
N LEU A 109 3.52 29.12 2.98
CA LEU A 109 2.22 28.69 3.50
C LEU A 109 2.11 29.04 4.98
N HIS A 110 1.06 29.79 5.30
CA HIS A 110 0.54 30.00 6.64
C HIS A 110 -0.64 29.07 6.86
N ARG A 111 -0.49 28.11 7.78
CA ARG A 111 -1.43 26.99 7.94
C ARG A 111 -2.77 27.38 8.56
N GLY A 112 -2.92 28.58 9.11
CA GLY A 112 -4.16 29.06 9.70
C GLY A 112 -4.42 28.59 11.13
N ALA A 113 -3.34 28.35 11.90
CA ALA A 113 -3.44 28.04 13.33
C ALA A 113 -3.84 29.28 14.14
N ASP A 114 -4.50 29.07 15.29
CA ASP A 114 -4.96 30.17 16.16
C ASP A 114 -3.80 30.95 16.78
N ASN A 115 -2.63 30.32 16.92
CA ASN A 115 -1.41 30.94 17.46
C ASN A 115 -0.44 31.43 16.37
N GLN A 116 -0.84 31.42 15.10
CA GLN A 116 0.02 31.86 14.01
C GLN A 116 0.40 33.35 14.15
N THR A 117 1.62 33.67 13.74
CA THR A 117 2.18 35.02 13.71
C THR A 117 1.99 35.67 12.34
N PRO A 118 2.10 37.00 12.22
CA PRO A 118 2.12 37.67 10.92
C PRO A 118 3.24 37.16 9.99
N ASP A 119 3.08 37.34 8.68
CA ASP A 119 4.12 37.04 7.70
C ASP A 119 5.21 38.11 7.73
N SER A 120 6.48 37.69 7.69
CA SER A 120 7.62 38.59 7.78
C SER A 120 7.71 39.62 6.66
N LEU A 121 7.27 39.29 5.43
CA LEU A 121 7.27 40.25 4.32
C LEU A 121 6.18 41.31 4.51
N ILE A 122 5.00 40.88 4.97
CA ILE A 122 3.89 41.80 5.25
C ILE A 122 4.27 42.72 6.42
N GLU A 123 4.90 42.18 7.48
CA GLU A 123 5.42 42.99 8.60
C GLU A 123 6.50 43.99 8.19
N ALA A 124 7.35 43.63 7.24
CA ALA A 124 8.39 44.53 6.74
C ALA A 124 7.83 45.71 5.94
N ILE A 125 6.68 45.53 5.29
CA ILE A 125 6.06 46.53 4.41
C ILE A 125 5.00 47.35 5.15
N GLU A 126 4.18 46.69 5.97
CA GLU A 126 3.00 47.28 6.61
C GLU A 126 3.22 47.55 8.10
N THR A 127 2.74 48.70 8.58
CA THR A 127 2.73 48.99 10.02
C THR A 127 1.53 48.31 10.67
N GLY A 128 1.75 47.28 11.49
CA GLY A 128 0.69 46.55 12.18
C GLY A 128 0.10 45.39 11.36
N ALA A 129 0.96 44.61 10.69
CA ALA A 129 0.55 43.49 9.85
C ALA A 129 -0.35 42.48 10.60
N PRO A 130 -1.49 42.07 10.00
CA PRO A 130 -2.37 41.08 10.59
C PRO A 130 -1.77 39.67 10.53
N ALA A 131 -2.03 38.87 11.57
CA ALA A 131 -1.61 37.47 11.64
C ALA A 131 -2.54 36.48 10.91
N TYR A 132 -3.72 36.97 10.47
CA TYR A 132 -4.80 36.18 9.85
C TYR A 132 -5.06 34.83 10.57
N ARG A 133 -5.13 34.86 11.91
CA ARG A 133 -5.38 33.68 12.74
C ARG A 133 -6.70 33.02 12.37
N GLY A 134 -6.69 31.69 12.28
CA GLY A 134 -7.86 30.93 11.83
C GLY A 134 -8.11 30.98 10.32
N THR A 135 -7.19 31.53 9.52
CA THR A 135 -7.26 31.51 8.04
C THR A 135 -5.97 30.94 7.49
N ALA A 136 -6.07 29.88 6.68
CA ALA A 136 -4.94 29.39 5.93
C ALA A 136 -4.72 30.29 4.71
N TYR A 137 -3.50 30.80 4.53
CA TYR A 137 -3.16 31.68 3.42
C TYR A 137 -1.75 31.42 2.90
N VAL A 138 -1.48 31.87 1.68
CA VAL A 138 -0.19 31.72 1.02
C VAL A 138 0.33 33.09 0.64
N VAL A 139 1.61 33.37 0.92
CA VAL A 139 2.30 34.59 0.48
C VAL A 139 3.23 34.24 -0.67
N PHE A 140 3.10 34.96 -1.77
CA PHE A 140 4.09 34.99 -2.85
C PHE A 140 4.96 36.22 -2.68
N GLU A 141 6.27 36.02 -2.77
CA GLU A 141 7.26 37.09 -2.74
C GLU A 141 7.86 37.26 -4.14
N ASP A 142 7.73 38.48 -4.67
CA ASP A 142 8.26 38.93 -5.95
C ASP A 142 7.98 37.98 -7.12
N LEU A 143 6.74 37.49 -7.21
CA LEU A 143 6.33 36.59 -8.28
C LEU A 143 6.46 37.29 -9.65
N PRO A 144 7.27 36.75 -10.59
CA PRO A 144 7.39 37.33 -11.93
C PRO A 144 6.08 37.21 -12.71
N LEU A 145 5.61 38.32 -13.27
CA LEU A 145 4.31 38.38 -13.96
C LEU A 145 4.41 38.20 -15.48
N GLY A 146 5.62 38.22 -16.05
CA GLY A 146 5.87 38.02 -17.48
C GLY A 146 5.18 36.78 -18.06
N PRO A 147 5.33 35.58 -17.45
CA PRO A 147 4.66 34.36 -17.89
C PRO A 147 3.13 34.43 -17.88
N TYR A 148 2.55 35.35 -17.11
CA TYR A 148 1.11 35.52 -16.92
C TYR A 148 0.56 36.74 -17.67
N GLY A 149 1.33 37.28 -18.63
CA GLY A 149 0.92 38.44 -19.43
C GLY A 149 0.94 39.75 -18.64
N ASN A 150 1.89 39.90 -17.70
CA ASN A 150 2.08 41.08 -16.85
C ASN A 150 0.85 41.46 -16.01
N ARG A 151 0.09 40.45 -15.58
CA ARG A 151 -1.01 40.61 -14.62
C ARG A 151 -0.91 39.54 -13.53
N PRO A 152 -1.52 39.77 -12.36
CA PRO A 152 -1.70 38.71 -11.38
C PRO A 152 -2.46 37.52 -12.00
N PRO A 153 -1.93 36.28 -11.88
CA PRO A 153 -2.63 35.10 -12.36
C PRO A 153 -3.81 34.72 -11.44
N GLN A 154 -4.79 33.99 -11.99
CA GLN A 154 -5.81 33.35 -11.18
C GLN A 154 -5.25 32.06 -10.57
N LEU A 155 -5.16 32.02 -9.24
CA LEU A 155 -4.54 30.96 -8.49
C LEU A 155 -5.57 30.02 -7.85
N ALA A 156 -5.33 28.72 -8.04
CA ALA A 156 -6.03 27.67 -7.33
C ALA A 156 -5.02 26.74 -6.67
N PHE A 157 -5.39 26.18 -5.53
CA PHE A 157 -4.52 25.39 -4.68
C PHE A 157 -5.18 24.08 -4.33
N GLU A 158 -4.41 23.01 -4.32
CA GLU A 158 -4.82 21.74 -3.75
C GLU A 158 -4.61 21.81 -2.25
N VAL A 159 -5.68 21.94 -1.48
CA VAL A 159 -5.62 22.08 -0.03
C VAL A 159 -5.87 20.74 0.64
N PHE A 160 -5.01 20.39 1.60
CA PHE A 160 -5.16 19.23 2.47
C PHE A 160 -5.65 19.69 3.84
N ARG A 161 -6.87 19.30 4.22
CA ARG A 161 -7.40 19.59 5.55
C ARG A 161 -8.15 18.39 6.11
N ARG A 162 -7.55 17.68 7.03
CA ARG A 162 -8.19 16.61 7.79
C ARG A 162 -9.31 17.21 8.66
N ALA A 163 -10.44 16.52 8.71
CA ALA A 163 -11.47 16.86 9.67
C ALA A 163 -10.94 16.58 11.07
N ARG A 164 -10.95 17.59 11.95
CA ARG A 164 -10.55 17.41 13.36
C ARG A 164 -11.78 17.14 14.20
N GLY A 165 -11.73 16.10 15.02
CA GLY A 165 -12.76 15.76 16.01
C GLY A 165 -12.27 16.06 17.43
N SER A 166 -13.11 15.79 18.42
CA SER A 166 -12.73 15.86 19.84
C SER A 166 -11.72 14.77 20.24
N GLU A 167 -11.63 13.69 19.46
CA GLU A 167 -10.78 12.54 19.72
C GLU A 167 -9.66 12.42 18.67
N PRO A 168 -8.44 11.95 19.06
CA PRO A 168 -7.37 11.65 18.12
C PRO A 168 -7.79 10.59 17.09
N ARG A 169 -7.55 10.88 15.81
CA ARG A 169 -7.83 9.96 14.70
C ARG A 169 -6.69 8.95 14.52
N LEU A 170 -6.86 8.03 13.59
CA LEU A 170 -5.84 7.04 13.25
C LEU A 170 -4.49 7.71 12.94
N GLU A 171 -4.53 8.73 12.10
CA GLU A 171 -3.31 9.38 11.63
C GLU A 171 -2.56 10.11 12.75
N ASP A 172 -3.27 10.50 13.81
CA ASP A 172 -2.68 11.09 15.02
C ASP A 172 -2.09 10.03 15.97
N ARG A 173 -2.48 8.75 15.83
CA ARG A 173 -2.02 7.62 16.66
C ARG A 173 -0.95 6.78 15.97
N LEU A 174 -0.75 6.95 14.68
CA LEU A 174 0.14 6.13 13.88
C LEU A 174 1.60 6.47 14.17
N GLU A 175 2.33 5.52 14.76
CA GLU A 175 3.76 5.68 15.05
C GLU A 175 4.67 4.89 14.11
N GLY A 176 4.14 3.91 13.37
CA GLY A 176 4.92 3.08 12.45
C GLY A 176 4.16 2.68 11.20
N VAL A 177 4.86 2.52 10.08
CA VAL A 177 4.30 2.02 8.81
C VAL A 177 5.20 0.99 8.15
N CYS A 178 4.61 0.14 7.33
CA CYS A 178 5.34 -0.74 6.41
C CYS A 178 5.29 -0.13 5.00
N LEU A 179 6.45 0.19 4.45
CA LEU A 179 6.57 0.80 3.13
C LEU A 179 6.58 -0.30 2.06
N ILE A 180 5.42 -0.49 1.42
CA ILE A 180 5.13 -1.52 0.40
C ILE A 180 4.89 -0.87 -0.98
N PRO A 181 5.04 -1.59 -2.11
CA PRO A 181 5.22 -3.04 -2.25
C PRO A 181 6.64 -3.56 -2.04
N GLY A 182 7.67 -2.70 -1.98
CA GLY A 182 9.06 -3.19 -1.92
C GLY A 182 9.56 -3.83 -3.23
N ALA A 183 8.84 -3.56 -4.33
CA ALA A 183 9.12 -4.04 -5.68
C ALA A 183 9.06 -2.87 -6.67
N GLY A 184 10.12 -2.74 -7.46
CA GLY A 184 10.42 -1.74 -8.48
C GLY A 184 11.92 -1.37 -8.43
N GLU A 185 12.63 -1.56 -9.54
CA GLU A 185 14.10 -1.51 -9.60
C GLU A 185 14.74 -0.22 -9.02
N PHE A 186 14.05 0.91 -9.17
CA PHE A 186 14.49 2.24 -8.70
C PHE A 186 13.42 2.96 -7.85
N VAL A 187 12.42 2.21 -7.37
CA VAL A 187 11.24 2.77 -6.69
C VAL A 187 11.59 3.50 -5.39
N LEU A 188 12.70 3.09 -4.77
CA LEU A 188 13.23 3.63 -3.52
C LEU A 188 14.27 4.75 -3.72
N ALA A 189 14.64 5.07 -4.97
CA ALA A 189 15.64 6.10 -5.21
C ALA A 189 15.05 7.51 -4.96
N THR A 190 15.83 8.35 -4.29
CA THR A 190 15.57 9.79 -4.13
C THR A 190 16.08 10.61 -5.30
N GLU A 191 17.00 10.05 -6.10
CA GLU A 191 17.45 10.61 -7.37
C GLU A 191 16.53 10.20 -8.54
N ALA A 192 16.30 11.11 -9.49
CA ALA A 192 15.48 10.84 -10.66
C ALA A 192 16.21 9.88 -11.62
N VAL A 193 15.64 8.70 -11.83
CA VAL A 193 16.15 7.70 -12.76
C VAL A 193 15.30 7.69 -14.02
N VAL A 194 15.95 7.71 -15.18
CA VAL A 194 15.31 7.58 -16.48
C VAL A 194 15.87 6.35 -17.20
N ARG A 195 15.01 5.60 -17.91
CA ARG A 195 15.46 4.64 -18.91
C ARG A 195 15.59 5.30 -20.26
N ARG A 196 16.57 4.87 -21.05
CA ARG A 196 16.66 5.22 -22.47
C ARG A 196 15.78 4.29 -23.30
N GLU A 197 15.00 4.88 -24.20
CA GLU A 197 14.13 4.18 -25.15
C GLU A 197 14.64 4.49 -26.58
N GLY A 198 15.56 3.67 -27.07
CA GLY A 198 16.29 3.93 -28.31
C GLY A 198 17.33 5.04 -28.15
N LEU A 199 17.68 5.73 -29.24
CA LEU A 199 18.81 6.68 -29.25
C LEU A 199 18.47 8.09 -28.72
N THR A 200 17.18 8.48 -28.69
CA THR A 200 16.79 9.88 -28.47
C THR A 200 15.65 10.08 -27.47
N ARG A 201 15.04 9.01 -26.96
CA ARG A 201 13.93 9.12 -26.00
C ARG A 201 14.35 8.59 -24.65
N THR A 202 13.79 9.18 -23.61
CA THR A 202 13.90 8.69 -22.25
C THR A 202 12.51 8.62 -21.62
N ALA A 203 12.35 7.71 -20.65
CA ALA A 203 11.15 7.58 -19.85
C ALA A 203 11.53 7.50 -18.37
N PRO A 204 10.79 8.17 -17.47
CA PRO A 204 11.08 8.12 -16.03
C PRO A 204 10.78 6.74 -15.45
N GLU A 205 11.67 6.25 -14.59
CA GLU A 205 11.46 5.03 -13.80
C GLU A 205 10.79 5.32 -12.45
N ASN A 206 11.10 6.47 -11.81
CA ASN A 206 10.64 6.81 -10.45
C ASN A 206 10.19 8.29 -10.28
N VAL A 207 9.75 8.95 -11.36
CA VAL A 207 9.20 10.31 -11.34
C VAL A 207 7.83 10.30 -12.01
N HIS A 208 6.86 9.72 -11.33
CA HIS A 208 5.48 9.60 -11.83
C HIS A 208 4.51 10.50 -11.05
N ALA A 209 4.98 11.12 -9.95
CA ALA A 209 4.28 12.19 -9.26
C ALA A 209 4.15 13.45 -10.15
N GLY A 210 2.94 14.02 -10.20
CA GLY A 210 2.66 15.20 -11.02
C GLY A 210 3.35 16.49 -10.57
N SER A 211 4.00 16.48 -9.40
CA SER A 211 4.80 17.59 -8.86
C SER A 211 6.26 17.60 -9.33
N GLY A 212 6.72 16.57 -10.07
CA GLY A 212 8.06 16.53 -10.64
C GLY A 212 9.18 16.03 -9.73
N GLY A 213 8.88 15.63 -8.49
CA GLY A 213 9.84 14.99 -7.58
C GLY A 213 9.84 13.46 -7.70
N THR A 214 10.86 12.81 -7.15
CA THR A 214 10.92 11.34 -7.08
C THR A 214 9.78 10.79 -6.23
N ASP A 215 9.28 9.63 -6.64
CA ASP A 215 8.07 9.10 -6.04
C ASP A 215 8.23 8.78 -4.55
N LEU A 216 9.41 8.34 -4.11
CA LEU A 216 9.69 8.12 -2.69
C LEU A 216 9.63 9.44 -1.91
N ALA A 217 10.38 10.46 -2.32
CA ALA A 217 10.44 11.73 -1.61
C ALA A 217 9.06 12.40 -1.51
N VAL A 218 8.35 12.47 -2.63
CA VAL A 218 6.98 13.01 -2.69
C VAL A 218 6.02 12.19 -1.83
N SER A 219 6.23 10.88 -1.73
CA SER A 219 5.42 10.02 -0.88
C SER A 219 5.69 10.24 0.60
N LEU A 220 6.96 10.33 1.01
CA LEU A 220 7.33 10.56 2.40
C LEU A 220 6.87 11.93 2.91
N ASP A 221 6.90 12.97 2.06
CA ASP A 221 6.37 14.29 2.41
C ASP A 221 4.88 14.24 2.74
N GLN A 222 4.11 13.57 1.89
CA GLN A 222 2.68 13.38 2.11
C GLN A 222 2.40 12.47 3.31
N LEU A 223 3.24 11.46 3.57
CA LEU A 223 3.12 10.56 4.71
C LEU A 223 3.27 11.35 6.01
N GLN A 224 4.34 12.12 6.16
CA GLN A 224 4.60 12.88 7.38
C GLN A 224 3.63 14.05 7.57
N ALA A 225 3.11 14.62 6.49
CA ALA A 225 2.03 15.60 6.58
C ALA A 225 0.73 14.98 7.12
N GLN A 226 0.46 13.71 6.81
CA GLN A 226 -0.77 13.03 7.23
C GLN A 226 -0.62 12.35 8.60
N ALA A 227 0.52 11.73 8.87
CA ALA A 227 0.85 11.02 10.10
C ALA A 227 2.00 11.74 10.83
N PRO A 228 1.72 12.85 11.55
CA PRO A 228 2.74 13.71 12.13
C PRO A 228 3.52 13.07 13.28
N ASN A 229 3.01 11.98 13.88
CA ASN A 229 3.62 11.26 14.99
C ASN A 229 4.38 10.00 14.55
N LEU A 230 4.66 9.86 13.26
CA LEU A 230 5.39 8.73 12.73
C LEU A 230 6.84 8.71 13.27
N LYS A 231 7.26 7.56 13.78
CA LYS A 231 8.58 7.33 14.38
C LYS A 231 9.40 6.28 13.64
N ARG A 232 8.74 5.32 12.97
CA ARG A 232 9.43 4.16 12.36
C ARG A 232 8.83 3.69 11.04
N VAL A 233 9.68 3.10 10.22
CA VAL A 233 9.33 2.52 8.92
C VAL A 233 9.96 1.14 8.78
N SER A 234 9.13 0.13 8.52
CA SER A 234 9.59 -1.15 7.99
C SER A 234 9.72 -1.03 6.48
N LEU A 235 10.94 -1.04 5.96
CA LEU A 235 11.24 -0.89 4.54
C LEU A 235 11.22 -2.26 3.86
N VAL A 236 10.14 -2.57 3.14
CA VAL A 236 9.99 -3.87 2.47
C VAL A 236 10.84 -3.91 1.21
N ILE A 237 11.60 -4.99 1.00
CA ILE A 237 12.52 -5.14 -0.14
C ILE A 237 12.45 -6.55 -0.71
N GLY A 238 12.01 -6.68 -1.96
CA GLY A 238 11.63 -7.95 -2.57
C GLY A 238 12.71 -8.66 -3.37
N TRP A 239 12.96 -9.94 -3.06
CA TRP A 239 13.58 -10.91 -3.96
C TRP A 239 12.52 -11.93 -4.45
N PHE A 240 12.90 -12.82 -5.37
CA PHE A 240 11.97 -13.73 -6.03
C PHE A 240 12.35 -15.18 -5.79
N GLY A 241 11.39 -15.97 -5.30
CA GLY A 241 11.38 -17.43 -5.34
C GLY A 241 10.53 -17.93 -6.51
N ASN A 242 10.84 -19.12 -7.02
CA ASN A 242 10.28 -19.62 -8.29
C ASN A 242 9.67 -21.03 -8.21
N ASP A 243 9.60 -21.65 -7.02
CA ASP A 243 9.02 -22.97 -6.80
C ASP A 243 8.49 -23.08 -5.35
N LEU A 244 7.46 -23.90 -5.11
CA LEU A 244 6.95 -24.20 -3.77
C LEU A 244 7.66 -25.38 -3.07
N ARG A 245 8.50 -26.14 -3.78
CA ARG A 245 9.32 -27.22 -3.21
C ARG A 245 10.65 -26.63 -2.73
N ALA A 246 11.00 -26.86 -1.46
CA ALA A 246 12.13 -26.20 -0.83
C ALA A 246 13.46 -26.46 -1.58
N ASP A 247 13.70 -27.69 -2.01
CA ASP A 247 14.91 -28.10 -2.72
C ASP A 247 15.04 -27.58 -4.16
N HIS A 248 13.92 -27.15 -4.76
CA HIS A 248 13.88 -26.62 -6.12
C HIS A 248 13.71 -25.09 -6.17
N CYS A 249 13.31 -24.48 -5.06
CA CYS A 249 13.08 -23.05 -5.00
C CYS A 249 14.39 -22.29 -4.88
N VAL A 250 14.61 -21.37 -5.82
CA VAL A 250 15.79 -20.49 -5.85
C VAL A 250 15.34 -19.07 -5.54
N VAL A 251 15.86 -18.50 -4.45
CA VAL A 251 15.56 -17.12 -4.03
C VAL A 251 16.68 -16.17 -4.47
N ARG A 252 16.39 -15.24 -5.39
CA ARG A 252 17.38 -14.28 -5.93
C ARG A 252 16.77 -12.94 -6.39
N PRO A 253 17.58 -11.89 -6.61
CA PRO A 253 17.11 -10.61 -7.14
C PRO A 253 16.52 -10.76 -8.55
N GLY A 254 15.48 -9.98 -8.84
CA GLY A 254 14.78 -10.01 -10.12
C GLY A 254 14.72 -8.65 -10.82
N VAL A 255 14.67 -8.68 -12.16
CA VAL A 255 14.55 -7.51 -13.03
C VAL A 255 13.35 -7.64 -13.95
N GLU A 256 12.75 -6.51 -14.29
CA GLU A 256 11.58 -6.45 -15.18
C GLU A 256 11.97 -6.68 -16.65
N ARG A 257 13.22 -6.36 -16.99
CA ARG A 257 13.80 -6.45 -18.34
C ARG A 257 15.29 -6.73 -18.25
N LEU A 258 15.80 -7.59 -19.12
CA LEU A 258 17.25 -7.83 -19.25
C LEU A 258 17.98 -6.67 -19.96
N ASP A 259 17.29 -5.98 -20.87
CA ASP A 259 17.79 -4.77 -21.52
C ASP A 259 16.95 -3.55 -21.11
N LYS A 260 17.50 -2.79 -20.16
CA LYS A 260 16.93 -1.52 -19.69
C LYS A 260 18.09 -0.59 -19.27
N PRO A 261 18.69 0.14 -20.23
CA PRO A 261 19.72 1.10 -19.92
C PRO A 261 19.12 2.28 -19.16
N THR A 262 19.66 2.57 -17.98
CA THR A 262 19.18 3.62 -17.08
C THR A 262 20.28 4.62 -16.76
N GLU A 263 19.87 5.85 -16.46
CA GLU A 263 20.75 6.93 -16.02
C GLU A 263 20.08 7.73 -14.90
N PRO A 264 20.87 8.30 -13.97
CA PRO A 264 22.32 8.09 -13.82
C PRO A 264 22.66 6.75 -13.14
N MET A 265 21.66 6.09 -12.54
CA MET A 265 21.86 4.84 -11.80
C MET A 265 21.88 3.61 -12.72
N VAL A 266 22.78 2.67 -12.41
CA VAL A 266 22.81 1.33 -13.00
C VAL A 266 22.32 0.33 -11.95
N TRP A 267 21.38 -0.53 -12.33
CA TRP A 267 20.84 -1.52 -11.40
C TRP A 267 21.90 -2.57 -11.02
N SER A 268 22.07 -2.79 -9.72
CA SER A 268 22.79 -3.92 -9.14
C SER A 268 22.24 -4.25 -7.75
N VAL A 269 22.26 -5.55 -7.40
CA VAL A 269 21.86 -6.07 -6.08
C VAL A 269 22.77 -7.22 -5.71
N ALA A 270 23.36 -7.21 -4.50
CA ALA A 270 24.20 -8.30 -3.99
C ALA A 270 25.35 -8.72 -4.94
N GLY A 271 25.95 -7.71 -5.59
CA GLY A 271 27.00 -7.87 -6.60
C GLY A 271 26.52 -8.36 -7.96
N LEU A 272 25.21 -8.61 -8.12
CA LEU A 272 24.61 -9.07 -9.37
C LEU A 272 24.30 -7.90 -10.30
N MET A 273 24.64 -8.04 -11.57
CA MET A 273 24.25 -7.09 -12.61
C MET A 273 22.97 -7.57 -13.32
N ARG A 274 22.25 -6.64 -13.96
CA ARG A 274 20.96 -6.90 -14.63
C ARG A 274 20.95 -8.14 -15.54
N GLY A 275 22.05 -8.37 -16.28
CA GLY A 275 22.14 -9.48 -17.24
C GLY A 275 22.12 -10.88 -16.61
N GLU A 276 22.41 -10.99 -15.31
CA GLU A 276 22.49 -12.25 -14.57
C GLU A 276 21.30 -12.44 -13.62
N ALA A 277 20.49 -11.39 -13.43
CA ALA A 277 19.33 -11.38 -12.56
C ALA A 277 18.20 -12.28 -13.07
N HIS A 278 17.29 -12.65 -12.15
CA HIS A 278 16.07 -13.35 -12.53
C HIS A 278 15.19 -12.44 -13.39
N LEU A 279 14.89 -12.84 -14.62
CA LEU A 279 13.90 -12.13 -15.42
C LEU A 279 12.51 -12.50 -14.91
N ILE A 280 11.81 -11.50 -14.36
CA ILE A 280 10.46 -11.65 -13.84
C ILE A 280 9.51 -12.05 -14.97
N SER A 281 8.63 -13.01 -14.68
CA SER A 281 7.62 -13.53 -15.59
C SER A 281 6.63 -12.45 -16.02
N GLN A 282 5.88 -12.72 -17.09
CA GLN A 282 4.91 -11.76 -17.63
C GLN A 282 3.47 -12.12 -17.29
N SER A 283 2.68 -11.09 -17.03
CA SER A 283 1.22 -11.18 -16.86
C SER A 283 0.54 -10.07 -17.65
N GLY A 284 -0.34 -10.42 -18.59
CA GLY A 284 -1.07 -9.44 -19.39
C GLY A 284 -0.19 -8.53 -20.27
N GLY A 285 0.98 -9.02 -20.71
CA GLY A 285 1.91 -8.28 -21.57
C GLY A 285 2.84 -7.30 -20.84
N ALA A 286 2.86 -7.34 -19.51
CA ALA A 286 3.77 -6.58 -18.66
C ALA A 286 4.44 -7.52 -17.64
N PRO A 287 5.55 -7.10 -16.99
CA PRO A 287 6.09 -7.84 -15.85
C PRO A 287 5.01 -8.11 -14.80
N ALA A 288 4.99 -9.33 -14.24
CA ALA A 288 4.05 -9.72 -13.20
C ALA A 288 4.27 -8.95 -11.89
N TYR A 289 5.54 -8.61 -11.62
CA TYR A 289 6.00 -7.81 -10.48
C TYR A 289 6.92 -6.68 -10.93
N GLY A 290 7.10 -5.67 -10.08
CA GLY A 290 8.25 -4.76 -10.18
C GLY A 290 9.55 -5.46 -9.77
N GLY A 291 10.70 -5.02 -10.29
CA GLY A 291 12.00 -5.64 -9.99
C GLY A 291 12.47 -5.46 -8.54
N THR A 292 13.50 -6.18 -8.11
CA THR A 292 14.15 -5.94 -6.81
C THR A 292 14.72 -4.52 -6.79
N PRO A 293 14.43 -3.67 -5.78
CA PRO A 293 15.08 -2.38 -5.65
C PRO A 293 16.61 -2.51 -5.63
N SER A 294 17.30 -1.71 -6.43
CA SER A 294 18.78 -1.68 -6.42
C SER A 294 19.34 -1.33 -5.04
N ASP A 295 20.54 -1.82 -4.72
CA ASP A 295 21.17 -1.56 -3.43
C ASP A 295 21.36 -0.06 -3.19
N ASP A 296 21.72 0.70 -4.22
CA ASP A 296 21.86 2.15 -4.14
C ASP A 296 20.53 2.86 -3.87
N ALA A 297 19.42 2.36 -4.44
CA ALA A 297 18.09 2.89 -4.12
C ALA A 297 17.70 2.60 -2.66
N VAL A 298 18.07 1.42 -2.13
CA VAL A 298 17.87 1.09 -0.71
C VAL A 298 18.70 2.02 0.18
N ARG A 299 19.98 2.25 -0.12
CA ARG A 299 20.84 3.20 0.62
C ARG A 299 20.25 4.61 0.64
N GLN A 300 19.80 5.10 -0.52
CA GLN A 300 19.13 6.40 -0.64
C GLN A 300 17.88 6.47 0.25
N ALA A 301 17.03 5.44 0.22
CA ALA A 301 15.83 5.41 1.05
C ALA A 301 16.11 5.40 2.55
N VAL A 302 17.08 4.61 3.01
CA VAL A 302 17.47 4.60 4.43
C VAL A 302 18.00 5.97 4.85
N ALA A 303 18.88 6.58 4.04
CA ALA A 303 19.42 7.91 4.32
C ALA A 303 18.31 8.97 4.41
N GLU A 304 17.35 8.95 3.48
CA GLU A 304 16.22 9.88 3.45
C GLU A 304 15.28 9.71 4.66
N LEU A 305 14.96 8.47 5.03
CA LEU A 305 14.14 8.17 6.21
C LEU A 305 14.82 8.65 7.50
N LYS A 306 16.13 8.41 7.64
CA LYS A 306 16.90 8.85 8.80
C LYS A 306 17.05 10.38 8.83
N ALA A 307 17.22 11.04 7.68
CA ALA A 307 17.25 12.50 7.60
C ALA A 307 15.94 13.15 8.08
N ARG A 308 14.82 12.41 7.96
CA ARG A 308 13.50 12.78 8.48
C ARG A 308 13.28 12.42 9.95
N GLY A 309 14.26 11.82 10.63
CA GLY A 309 14.18 11.39 12.02
C GLY A 309 13.40 10.09 12.24
N LEU A 310 13.26 9.26 11.20
CA LEU A 310 12.53 7.98 11.28
C LEU A 310 13.50 6.82 11.50
N GLU A 311 13.14 5.92 12.43
CA GLU A 311 13.79 4.62 12.60
C GLU A 311 13.45 3.70 11.41
N VAL A 312 14.42 2.93 10.94
CA VAL A 312 14.29 2.05 9.77
C VAL A 312 14.55 0.60 10.17
N THR A 313 13.60 -0.28 9.87
CA THR A 313 13.80 -1.73 9.90
C THR A 313 13.85 -2.24 8.47
N LEU A 314 14.95 -2.85 8.05
CA LEU A 314 14.99 -3.53 6.74
C LEU A 314 14.13 -4.78 6.81
N TYR A 315 13.20 -4.90 5.87
CA TYR A 315 12.26 -6.01 5.77
C TYR A 315 12.43 -6.73 4.41
N PRO A 316 13.46 -7.59 4.26
CA PRO A 316 13.58 -8.55 3.16
C PRO A 316 12.33 -9.43 3.00
N PHE A 317 11.85 -9.54 1.76
CA PHE A 317 10.60 -10.21 1.42
C PHE A 317 10.76 -11.08 0.18
N VAL A 318 10.08 -12.24 0.14
CA VAL A 318 10.12 -13.15 -1.02
C VAL A 318 8.81 -13.12 -1.78
N PHE A 319 8.85 -12.63 -3.02
CA PHE A 319 7.76 -12.78 -3.98
C PHE A 319 7.85 -14.14 -4.67
N MET A 320 6.72 -14.79 -4.93
CA MET A 320 6.72 -16.03 -5.72
C MET A 320 6.41 -15.72 -7.18
N ASP A 321 7.42 -15.84 -8.04
CA ASP A 321 7.29 -15.69 -9.49
C ASP A 321 7.06 -17.03 -10.18
N VAL A 322 5.88 -17.59 -9.92
CA VAL A 322 5.38 -18.83 -10.52
C VAL A 322 4.22 -18.48 -11.45
N PRO A 323 4.43 -18.35 -12.77
CA PRO A 323 3.36 -17.94 -13.69
C PRO A 323 2.30 -19.03 -13.84
N ALA A 324 1.13 -18.69 -14.39
CA ALA A 324 0.14 -19.70 -14.79
C ALA A 324 0.68 -20.57 -15.93
N GLY A 325 0.33 -21.86 -15.96
CA GLY A 325 0.86 -22.79 -16.96
C GLY A 325 2.33 -23.13 -16.74
N ASN A 326 2.81 -23.08 -15.49
CA ASN A 326 4.21 -23.35 -15.15
C ASN A 326 4.59 -24.83 -15.28
N GLY A 327 3.62 -25.76 -15.20
CA GLY A 327 3.88 -27.19 -15.28
C GLY A 327 4.77 -27.76 -14.17
N LEU A 328 5.00 -27.01 -13.08
CA LEU A 328 5.77 -27.46 -11.93
C LEU A 328 4.89 -28.39 -11.06
N PRO A 329 5.42 -29.50 -10.55
CA PRO A 329 4.70 -30.35 -9.60
C PRO A 329 4.20 -29.55 -8.40
N ASP A 330 2.90 -29.63 -8.10
CA ASP A 330 2.32 -29.00 -6.93
C ASP A 330 2.57 -29.87 -5.69
N PRO A 331 3.23 -29.35 -4.65
CA PRO A 331 3.32 -30.04 -3.36
C PRO A 331 1.95 -30.44 -2.80
N ASP A 332 0.89 -29.68 -3.09
CA ASP A 332 -0.47 -29.94 -2.62
C ASP A 332 -1.24 -30.95 -3.50
N GLY A 333 -0.58 -31.54 -4.51
CA GLY A 333 -1.14 -32.61 -5.34
C GLY A 333 -2.02 -32.15 -6.51
N ALA A 334 -2.10 -30.85 -6.79
CA ALA A 334 -2.72 -30.37 -8.02
C ALA A 334 -1.87 -30.67 -9.27
N ALA A 335 -2.44 -30.43 -10.45
CA ALA A 335 -1.77 -30.71 -11.72
C ALA A 335 -0.53 -29.81 -11.96
N GLU A 336 -0.55 -28.58 -11.46
CA GLU A 336 0.59 -27.66 -11.47
C GLU A 336 0.52 -26.73 -10.26
N GLN A 337 1.64 -26.11 -9.91
CA GLN A 337 1.67 -25.12 -8.83
C GLN A 337 0.75 -23.93 -9.15
N PRO A 338 0.04 -23.39 -8.14
CA PRO A 338 -0.82 -22.24 -8.34
C PRO A 338 -0.02 -21.02 -8.79
N ALA A 339 -0.62 -20.19 -9.65
CA ALA A 339 0.02 -18.98 -10.14
C ALA A 339 0.22 -17.93 -9.04
N TYR A 340 1.45 -17.42 -8.91
CA TYR A 340 1.87 -16.37 -8.00
C TYR A 340 1.48 -16.64 -6.53
N PRO A 341 1.85 -17.81 -5.98
CA PRO A 341 1.38 -18.25 -4.68
C PRO A 341 1.98 -17.41 -3.54
N TRP A 342 1.41 -17.53 -2.36
CA TRP A 342 2.03 -16.97 -1.15
C TRP A 342 3.28 -17.77 -0.74
N ARG A 343 4.37 -17.08 -0.37
CA ARG A 343 5.66 -17.68 0.03
C ARG A 343 5.55 -18.66 1.20
N GLY A 344 4.58 -18.46 2.09
CA GLY A 344 4.33 -19.38 3.20
C GLY A 344 3.83 -20.76 2.79
N ARG A 345 3.69 -21.03 1.48
CA ARG A 345 3.44 -22.37 0.93
C ARG A 345 4.71 -23.11 0.51
N ILE A 346 5.88 -22.46 0.50
CA ILE A 346 7.15 -23.15 0.26
C ILE A 346 7.36 -24.16 1.40
N ARG A 347 7.68 -25.41 1.07
CA ARG A 347 7.92 -26.47 2.06
C ARG A 347 8.81 -27.59 1.51
N GLY A 348 9.43 -28.36 2.40
CA GLY A 348 9.99 -29.67 2.06
C GLY A 348 8.97 -30.79 2.24
N GLU A 349 9.35 -32.00 1.82
CA GLU A 349 8.65 -33.24 2.14
C GLU A 349 9.04 -33.72 3.55
N ASP A 350 8.05 -34.08 4.36
CA ASP A 350 8.30 -34.58 5.72
C ASP A 350 9.06 -35.92 5.67
N GLY A 351 10.00 -36.09 6.60
CA GLY A 351 10.78 -37.31 6.78
C GLY A 351 12.27 -37.13 6.48
N VAL A 352 12.89 -38.15 5.88
CA VAL A 352 14.37 -38.26 5.78
C VAL A 352 14.99 -37.16 4.91
N GLY A 353 14.26 -36.69 3.87
CA GLY A 353 14.73 -35.66 2.94
C GLY A 353 14.64 -34.23 3.51
N ALA A 354 13.70 -33.99 4.42
CA ALA A 354 13.33 -32.66 4.93
C ALA A 354 14.53 -31.75 5.26
N THR A 355 15.49 -32.26 6.03
CA THR A 355 16.66 -31.47 6.46
C THR A 355 17.50 -31.00 5.27
N ALA A 356 17.72 -31.87 4.28
CA ALA A 356 18.50 -31.54 3.09
C ALA A 356 17.75 -30.56 2.17
N GLU A 357 16.44 -30.75 2.01
CA GLU A 357 15.59 -29.88 1.19
C GLU A 357 15.48 -28.47 1.79
N VAL A 358 15.30 -28.37 3.11
CA VAL A 358 15.34 -27.09 3.83
C VAL A 358 16.71 -26.44 3.66
N ALA A 359 17.81 -27.18 3.86
CA ALA A 359 19.15 -26.64 3.69
C ALA A 359 19.40 -26.10 2.27
N ALA A 360 18.86 -26.77 1.25
CA ALA A 360 18.96 -26.32 -0.14
C ALA A 360 18.28 -24.96 -0.38
N LEU A 361 17.12 -24.69 0.23
CA LEU A 361 16.44 -23.38 0.13
C LEU A 361 17.20 -22.25 0.83
N PHE A 362 17.80 -22.55 1.99
CA PHE A 362 18.66 -21.57 2.67
C PHE A 362 19.88 -21.23 1.81
N GLY A 363 20.42 -22.24 1.12
CA GLY A 363 21.55 -22.11 0.20
C GLY A 363 22.89 -22.22 0.92
N ASP A 364 23.91 -22.68 0.20
CA ASP A 364 25.30 -22.71 0.68
C ASP A 364 25.94 -21.31 0.68
N GLU A 365 27.22 -21.22 1.01
CA GLU A 365 27.94 -19.94 1.12
C GLU A 365 27.98 -19.14 -0.20
N ALA A 366 28.06 -19.81 -1.34
CA ALA A 366 28.14 -19.19 -2.66
C ALA A 366 26.78 -19.13 -3.39
N GLY A 367 25.80 -19.88 -2.88
CA GLY A 367 24.51 -20.13 -3.50
C GLY A 367 23.50 -18.98 -3.37
N TRP A 368 22.39 -19.15 -4.08
CA TRP A 368 21.20 -18.32 -3.95
C TRP A 368 20.22 -18.98 -2.99
N GLY A 369 19.58 -18.21 -2.13
CA GLY A 369 18.71 -18.74 -1.09
C GLY A 369 18.42 -17.73 0.02
N LEU A 370 17.69 -18.17 1.04
CA LEU A 370 17.27 -17.33 2.17
C LEU A 370 18.47 -16.81 2.98
N ARG A 371 19.54 -17.60 3.12
CA ARG A 371 20.74 -17.20 3.84
C ARG A 371 21.40 -16.00 3.16
N ARG A 372 21.61 -16.06 1.85
CA ARG A 372 22.21 -14.95 1.08
C ARG A 372 21.32 -13.71 1.10
N LEU A 373 20.00 -13.87 1.01
CA LEU A 373 19.04 -12.76 1.14
C LEU A 373 19.23 -12.03 2.47
N ALA A 374 19.18 -12.77 3.58
CA ALA A 374 19.25 -12.20 4.92
C ALA A 374 20.63 -11.58 5.22
N LEU A 375 21.73 -12.26 4.84
CA LEU A 375 23.08 -11.74 5.06
C LEU A 375 23.39 -10.50 4.20
N HIS A 376 22.88 -10.44 2.98
CA HIS A 376 23.01 -9.24 2.13
C HIS A 376 22.35 -8.02 2.80
N TYR A 377 21.12 -8.17 3.29
CA TYR A 377 20.44 -7.07 3.97
C TYR A 377 20.94 -6.83 5.40
N ALA A 378 21.58 -7.81 6.05
CA ALA A 378 22.36 -7.59 7.26
C ALA A 378 23.56 -6.67 7.00
N GLN A 379 24.29 -6.90 5.91
CA GLN A 379 25.41 -6.03 5.51
C GLN A 379 24.91 -4.61 5.20
N LEU A 380 23.82 -4.47 4.45
CA LEU A 380 23.21 -3.16 4.18
C LEU A 380 22.69 -2.49 5.45
N ALA A 381 22.10 -3.22 6.39
CA ALA A 381 21.65 -2.66 7.67
C ALA A 381 22.83 -2.10 8.47
N ALA A 382 23.94 -2.86 8.56
CA ALA A 382 25.17 -2.43 9.22
C ALA A 382 25.79 -1.20 8.53
N GLU A 383 25.85 -1.22 7.18
CA GLU A 383 26.42 -0.15 6.36
C GLU A 383 25.63 1.17 6.51
N THR A 384 24.30 1.08 6.46
CA THR A 384 23.40 2.26 6.45
C THR A 384 22.98 2.72 7.85
N GLY A 385 23.30 1.92 8.88
CA GLY A 385 22.91 2.17 10.26
C GLY A 385 21.41 2.00 10.51
N ALA A 386 20.74 1.05 9.84
CA ALA A 386 19.34 0.74 10.10
C ALA A 386 19.15 0.19 11.54
N GLU A 387 18.05 0.57 12.20
CA GLU A 387 17.75 0.20 13.58
C GLU A 387 17.29 -1.26 13.74
N GLY A 388 16.86 -1.92 12.65
CA GLY A 388 16.44 -3.31 12.69
C GLY A 388 16.55 -4.06 11.37
N LEU A 389 16.50 -5.38 11.46
CA LEU A 389 16.45 -6.32 10.35
C LEU A 389 15.50 -7.46 10.67
N LEU A 390 14.59 -7.76 9.73
CA LEU A 390 13.85 -9.01 9.73
C LEU A 390 14.60 -10.03 8.85
N PHE A 391 15.15 -11.09 9.43
CA PHE A 391 15.96 -12.08 8.67
C PHE A 391 15.12 -13.12 7.92
N GLY A 392 13.79 -13.08 8.07
CA GLY A 392 12.84 -13.92 7.36
C GLY A 392 11.41 -13.53 7.71
N SER A 393 10.46 -13.97 6.89
CA SER A 393 9.03 -13.72 7.17
C SER A 393 8.10 -14.72 6.51
N GLU A 394 7.03 -15.06 7.23
CA GLU A 394 5.88 -15.86 6.78
C GLU A 394 6.25 -17.14 6.00
N MET A 395 7.30 -17.84 6.41
CA MET A 395 7.76 -19.12 5.84
C MET A 395 7.04 -20.32 6.47
N ARG A 396 5.73 -20.20 6.69
CA ARG A 396 4.92 -21.16 7.44
C ARG A 396 5.09 -22.62 6.98
N GLY A 397 4.98 -22.88 5.68
CA GLY A 397 5.14 -24.23 5.13
C GLY A 397 6.52 -24.82 5.42
N LEU A 398 7.55 -23.98 5.40
CA LEU A 398 8.94 -24.37 5.64
C LEU A 398 9.21 -24.62 7.12
N THR A 399 8.73 -23.73 8.00
CA THR A 399 8.85 -23.88 9.45
C THR A 399 8.02 -25.05 9.98
N TRP A 400 7.03 -25.51 9.23
CA TRP A 400 6.20 -26.66 9.55
C TRP A 400 6.72 -27.99 9.00
N THR A 401 7.69 -27.99 8.08
CA THR A 401 8.31 -29.23 7.57
C THR A 401 8.97 -30.00 8.71
N ARG A 402 8.70 -31.31 8.78
CA ARG A 402 9.14 -32.23 9.84
C ARG A 402 10.23 -33.15 9.32
N ASP A 403 11.31 -33.34 10.07
CA ASP A 403 12.31 -34.38 9.74
C ASP A 403 11.87 -35.77 10.21
N ALA A 404 12.67 -36.80 9.90
CA ALA A 404 12.39 -38.20 10.24
C ALA A 404 12.31 -38.47 11.76
N ASP A 405 12.91 -37.61 12.59
CA ASP A 405 12.90 -37.70 14.04
C ASP A 405 11.78 -36.82 14.66
N GLY A 406 10.98 -36.16 13.83
CA GLY A 406 9.94 -35.22 14.26
C GLY A 406 10.48 -33.85 14.68
N GLY A 407 11.69 -33.49 14.28
CA GLY A 407 12.25 -32.15 14.44
C GLY A 407 11.74 -31.17 13.38
N PHE A 408 12.03 -29.88 13.57
CA PHE A 408 11.69 -28.80 12.64
C PHE A 408 12.98 -28.18 12.05
N PRO A 409 13.56 -28.77 10.99
CA PRO A 409 14.87 -28.37 10.47
C PRO A 409 14.97 -26.89 10.08
N ALA A 410 13.89 -26.28 9.61
CA ALA A 410 13.88 -24.86 9.26
C ALA A 410 14.00 -23.93 10.47
N VAL A 411 13.50 -24.33 11.63
CA VAL A 411 13.64 -23.56 12.88
C VAL A 411 15.11 -23.50 13.28
N GLU A 412 15.81 -24.63 13.22
CA GLU A 412 17.26 -24.69 13.49
C GLU A 412 18.07 -23.90 12.45
N ALA A 413 17.70 -23.97 11.18
CA ALA A 413 18.33 -23.16 10.12
C ALA A 413 18.12 -21.65 10.34
N PHE A 414 16.93 -21.22 10.80
CA PHE A 414 16.68 -19.82 11.15
C PHE A 414 17.45 -19.36 12.40
N ARG A 415 17.63 -20.23 13.39
CA ARG A 415 18.48 -19.93 14.56
C ARG A 415 19.94 -19.76 14.16
N ALA A 416 20.46 -20.64 13.32
CA ALA A 416 21.80 -20.48 12.75
C ALA A 416 21.91 -19.16 11.99
N LEU A 417 20.93 -18.85 11.12
CA LEU A 417 20.90 -17.61 10.35
C LEU A 417 20.83 -16.36 11.24
N ALA A 418 20.08 -16.39 12.35
CA ALA A 418 20.03 -15.29 13.32
C ALA A 418 21.41 -14.99 13.93
N ASN A 419 22.18 -16.04 14.27
CA ASN A 419 23.55 -15.92 14.76
C ASN A 419 24.48 -15.31 13.69
N GLU A 420 24.37 -15.75 12.44
CA GLU A 420 25.17 -15.21 11.34
C GLU A 420 24.81 -13.74 11.04
N CYS A 421 23.52 -13.40 11.03
CA CYS A 421 23.07 -12.02 10.90
C CYS A 421 23.60 -11.17 12.05
N ARG A 422 23.56 -11.64 13.30
CA ARG A 422 24.12 -10.91 14.45
C ARG A 422 25.60 -10.62 14.25
N ALA A 423 26.37 -11.60 13.81
CA ALA A 423 27.80 -11.43 13.56
C ALA A 423 28.09 -10.32 12.54
N VAL A 424 27.16 -10.06 11.61
CA VAL A 424 27.24 -8.97 10.63
C VAL A 424 26.76 -7.63 11.21
N VAL A 425 25.58 -7.59 11.83
CA VAL A 425 24.94 -6.32 12.24
C VAL A 425 25.42 -5.78 13.59
N GLY A 426 26.03 -6.61 14.43
CA GLY A 426 26.39 -6.26 15.79
C GLY A 426 25.20 -6.19 16.76
N ALA A 427 25.44 -5.79 18.00
CA ALA A 427 24.45 -5.87 19.09
C ALA A 427 23.36 -4.78 19.04
N ASP A 428 23.60 -3.68 18.33
CA ASP A 428 22.72 -2.50 18.35
C ASP A 428 21.50 -2.65 17.44
N VAL A 429 21.62 -3.39 16.34
CA VAL A 429 20.54 -3.61 15.38
C VAL A 429 19.56 -4.65 15.91
N LYS A 430 18.27 -4.34 15.89
CA LYS A 430 17.23 -5.28 16.36
C LYS A 430 16.92 -6.36 15.33
N LEU A 431 17.07 -7.62 15.72
CA LEU A 431 16.85 -8.79 14.88
C LEU A 431 15.57 -9.53 15.26
N SER A 432 14.80 -9.97 14.25
CA SER A 432 13.68 -10.89 14.46
C SER A 432 13.30 -11.63 13.18
N TYR A 433 12.51 -12.69 13.34
CA TYR A 433 11.68 -13.27 12.30
C TYR A 433 10.28 -12.66 12.37
N ALA A 434 9.58 -12.49 11.24
CA ALA A 434 8.19 -12.03 11.19
C ALA A 434 7.27 -13.21 10.82
N ALA A 435 6.72 -13.88 11.83
CA ALA A 435 5.85 -15.03 11.63
C ALA A 435 4.45 -14.59 11.16
N ASP A 436 3.81 -15.40 10.32
CA ASP A 436 2.41 -15.18 9.99
C ASP A 436 1.51 -15.36 11.24
N TRP A 437 0.38 -14.65 11.30
CA TRP A 437 -0.59 -14.78 12.40
C TRP A 437 -1.11 -16.22 12.61
N SER A 438 -1.06 -17.07 11.58
CA SER A 438 -1.42 -18.49 11.66
C SER A 438 -0.24 -19.43 11.91
N GLU A 439 0.97 -18.88 12.09
CA GLU A 439 2.23 -19.61 12.27
C GLU A 439 2.80 -19.44 13.69
N TYR A 440 2.81 -18.21 14.21
CA TYR A 440 3.56 -17.83 15.43
C TYR A 440 3.26 -18.68 16.67
N SER A 441 2.01 -19.15 16.79
CA SER A 441 1.45 -19.74 18.01
C SER A 441 1.67 -21.24 18.15
N GLY A 442 2.37 -21.88 17.21
CA GLY A 442 2.65 -23.31 17.25
C GLY A 442 2.13 -24.09 16.03
N TRP A 443 2.75 -25.23 15.80
CA TRP A 443 2.38 -26.23 14.80
C TRP A 443 1.31 -27.14 15.38
N ARG A 444 0.35 -27.51 14.53
CA ARG A 444 -0.85 -28.26 14.94
C ARG A 444 -1.23 -29.23 13.85
N GLU A 445 -1.32 -30.50 14.19
CA GLU A 445 -1.83 -31.57 13.33
C GLU A 445 -2.58 -32.58 14.20
N GLU A 446 -3.81 -32.93 13.82
CA GLU A 446 -4.67 -33.81 14.63
C GLU A 446 -4.75 -33.40 16.12
N ALA A 447 -4.21 -34.23 17.02
CA ALA A 447 -4.15 -33.97 18.46
C ALA A 447 -2.86 -33.26 18.90
N ASP A 448 -1.87 -33.14 18.00
CA ASP A 448 -0.59 -32.54 18.30
C ASP A 448 -0.70 -31.01 18.46
N VAL A 449 -0.04 -30.52 19.51
CA VAL A 449 0.24 -29.10 19.68
C VAL A 449 1.71 -28.94 20.01
N ILE A 450 2.50 -28.47 19.05
CA ILE A 450 3.95 -28.29 19.23
C ILE A 450 4.31 -26.82 19.06
N PHE A 451 4.92 -26.20 20.07
CA PHE A 451 5.39 -24.83 20.01
C PHE A 451 6.73 -24.72 19.26
N HIS A 452 6.73 -25.17 17.99
CA HIS A 452 7.91 -25.34 17.14
C HIS A 452 8.81 -24.10 17.01
N LEU A 453 8.28 -22.88 17.15
CA LEU A 453 9.06 -21.65 17.07
C LEU A 453 9.65 -21.19 18.40
N ASP A 454 9.29 -21.81 19.53
CA ASP A 454 9.83 -21.42 20.84
C ASP A 454 11.36 -21.48 20.92
N PRO A 455 12.06 -22.46 20.30
CA PRO A 455 13.52 -22.43 20.23
C PRO A 455 14.06 -21.16 19.55
N LEU A 456 13.42 -20.69 18.47
CA LEU A 456 13.79 -19.45 17.78
C LEU A 456 13.43 -18.22 18.62
N TRP A 457 12.25 -18.22 19.24
CA TRP A 457 11.82 -17.13 20.11
C TRP A 457 12.62 -17.02 21.40
N ALA A 458 13.15 -18.13 21.91
CA ALA A 458 14.02 -18.14 23.08
C ALA A 458 15.48 -17.81 22.74
N ASP A 459 15.88 -17.91 21.47
CA ASP A 459 17.25 -17.70 21.02
C ASP A 459 17.76 -16.28 21.40
N PRO A 460 18.91 -16.13 22.07
CA PRO A 460 19.38 -14.83 22.55
C PRO A 460 19.60 -13.80 21.42
N GLU A 461 19.78 -14.25 20.18
CA GLU A 461 20.01 -13.36 19.05
C GLU A 461 18.74 -12.72 18.48
N VAL A 462 17.57 -13.24 18.85
CA VAL A 462 16.27 -12.69 18.46
C VAL A 462 15.80 -11.68 19.52
N ASP A 463 15.59 -10.42 19.16
CA ASP A 463 15.29 -9.35 20.12
C ASP A 463 13.82 -9.28 20.55
N TYR A 464 12.89 -9.76 19.71
CA TYR A 464 11.45 -9.70 19.95
C TYR A 464 10.71 -10.80 19.17
N VAL A 465 9.44 -11.03 19.50
CA VAL A 465 8.56 -11.90 18.70
C VAL A 465 7.88 -11.04 17.64
N GLY A 466 8.27 -11.21 16.38
CA GLY A 466 7.65 -10.52 15.24
C GLY A 466 6.46 -11.28 14.69
N VAL A 467 5.31 -10.60 14.53
CA VAL A 467 4.09 -11.20 13.98
C VAL A 467 3.46 -10.30 12.93
N ASP A 468 3.23 -10.85 11.75
CA ASP A 468 2.43 -10.27 10.67
C ASP A 468 0.95 -10.60 10.92
N TRP A 469 0.22 -9.62 11.46
CA TRP A 469 -1.08 -9.80 12.11
C TRP A 469 -2.26 -9.56 11.15
N TYR A 470 -2.75 -10.66 10.58
CA TYR A 470 -3.89 -10.68 9.65
C TYR A 470 -5.04 -11.64 10.02
N PRO A 471 -5.43 -11.78 11.30
CA PRO A 471 -6.57 -12.63 11.64
C PRO A 471 -7.90 -12.03 11.14
N PRO A 472 -8.97 -12.82 11.05
CA PRO A 472 -10.32 -12.31 10.83
C PRO A 472 -10.72 -11.30 11.92
N LEU A 473 -11.30 -10.16 11.52
CA LEU A 473 -11.73 -9.07 12.40
C LEU A 473 -13.25 -8.83 12.39
N ALA A 474 -14.01 -9.67 11.69
CA ALA A 474 -15.47 -9.69 11.70
C ALA A 474 -15.98 -11.03 11.16
N ASP A 475 -17.27 -11.32 11.33
CA ASP A 475 -17.96 -12.40 10.60
C ASP A 475 -19.28 -11.93 9.95
N TRP A 476 -19.40 -10.60 9.76
CA TRP A 476 -20.54 -9.94 9.14
C TRP A 476 -20.87 -10.47 7.72
N ARG A 477 -22.15 -10.78 7.47
CA ARG A 477 -22.62 -11.26 6.17
C ARG A 477 -23.32 -10.19 5.35
N ASP A 478 -23.34 -10.39 4.03
CA ASP A 478 -24.12 -9.53 3.13
C ASP A 478 -25.60 -9.56 3.55
N GLY A 479 -26.32 -8.44 3.39
CA GLY A 479 -27.73 -8.33 3.79
C GLY A 479 -27.89 -7.82 5.21
N ASP A 480 -28.54 -8.61 6.07
CA ASP A 480 -28.86 -8.26 7.46
C ASP A 480 -27.68 -8.40 8.44
N GLY A 481 -26.52 -8.89 7.97
CA GLY A 481 -25.34 -9.14 8.80
C GLY A 481 -25.21 -10.57 9.31
N GLY A 482 -26.23 -11.42 9.08
CA GLY A 482 -26.28 -12.76 9.64
C GLY A 482 -26.30 -12.73 11.17
N VAL A 483 -25.64 -13.69 11.82
CA VAL A 483 -25.58 -13.79 13.30
C VAL A 483 -25.04 -12.51 13.95
N ASP A 484 -24.09 -11.81 13.33
CA ASP A 484 -23.53 -10.57 13.87
C ASP A 484 -24.52 -9.38 13.79
N GLY A 485 -25.47 -9.42 12.84
CA GLY A 485 -26.50 -8.42 12.67
C GLY A 485 -27.57 -8.41 13.77
N GLU A 486 -27.64 -9.48 14.57
CA GLU A 486 -28.52 -9.54 15.75
C GLU A 486 -27.99 -8.69 16.91
N VAL A 487 -26.69 -8.44 16.95
CA VAL A 487 -26.00 -7.76 18.07
C VAL A 487 -25.46 -6.39 17.66
N PHE A 488 -24.93 -6.28 16.44
CA PHE A 488 -24.22 -5.08 15.99
C PHE A 488 -25.00 -4.35 14.91
N SER A 489 -24.83 -3.03 14.86
CA SER A 489 -25.59 -2.16 13.96
C SER A 489 -25.16 -2.22 12.49
N GLY A 490 -23.96 -2.74 12.22
CA GLY A 490 -23.39 -2.75 10.89
C GLY A 490 -21.97 -3.34 10.84
N PRO A 491 -21.45 -3.56 9.61
CA PRO A 491 -20.08 -4.03 9.39
C PRO A 491 -19.02 -2.99 9.77
N ASP A 492 -19.38 -1.72 9.92
CA ASP A 492 -18.53 -0.62 10.37
C ASP A 492 -18.77 -0.23 11.85
N ASP A 493 -19.52 -1.05 12.59
CA ASP A 493 -19.80 -0.84 14.02
C ASP A 493 -18.49 -0.86 14.84
N PRO A 494 -18.11 0.25 15.52
CA PRO A 494 -16.84 0.33 16.24
C PRO A 494 -16.75 -0.64 17.42
N ALA A 495 -17.87 -0.97 18.07
CA ALA A 495 -17.87 -1.91 19.18
C ALA A 495 -17.69 -3.34 18.66
N ALA A 496 -18.31 -3.68 17.52
CA ALA A 496 -18.10 -4.96 16.84
C ALA A 496 -16.63 -5.16 16.49
N LEU A 497 -16.03 -4.20 15.77
CA LEU A 497 -14.64 -4.29 15.33
C LEU A 497 -13.67 -4.36 16.52
N ALA A 498 -13.93 -3.60 17.60
CA ALA A 498 -13.10 -3.64 18.81
C ALA A 498 -13.18 -4.98 19.53
N ALA A 499 -14.39 -5.54 19.69
CA ALA A 499 -14.59 -6.84 20.33
C ALA A 499 -13.91 -7.98 19.54
N GLN A 500 -13.80 -7.82 18.22
CA GLN A 500 -13.19 -8.80 17.34
C GLN A 500 -11.65 -8.71 17.29
N VAL A 501 -10.97 -7.76 17.93
CA VAL A 501 -9.48 -7.74 17.91
C VAL A 501 -8.90 -8.93 18.69
N ALA A 502 -9.44 -9.17 19.89
CA ALA A 502 -9.09 -10.29 20.77
C ALA A 502 -10.35 -11.07 21.14
N GLY A 503 -11.14 -11.43 20.12
CA GLY A 503 -12.42 -12.13 20.23
C GLY A 503 -12.85 -12.69 18.86
N GLY A 504 -13.97 -13.40 18.81
CA GLY A 504 -14.56 -13.96 17.59
C GLY A 504 -13.81 -15.14 16.98
N GLU A 505 -13.76 -15.22 15.64
CA GLU A 505 -13.13 -16.34 14.93
C GLU A 505 -11.64 -16.44 15.29
N GLY A 506 -11.19 -17.59 15.81
CA GLY A 506 -9.82 -17.82 16.26
C GLY A 506 -9.54 -17.39 17.70
N PHE A 507 -10.57 -16.96 18.45
CA PHE A 507 -10.49 -16.68 19.89
C PHE A 507 -11.64 -17.31 20.65
N ASP A 508 -12.88 -16.88 20.37
CA ASP A 508 -14.08 -17.40 21.04
C ASP A 508 -14.57 -18.68 20.37
N TRP A 509 -14.46 -18.74 19.04
CA TRP A 509 -15.00 -19.83 18.23
C TRP A 509 -14.21 -20.04 16.93
N PHE A 510 -14.48 -21.14 16.24
CA PHE A 510 -13.98 -21.45 14.90
C PHE A 510 -15.08 -22.14 14.06
N TYR A 511 -14.83 -22.28 12.76
CA TYR A 511 -15.68 -23.08 11.88
C TYR A 511 -15.04 -24.45 11.66
N ALA A 512 -15.73 -25.54 12.01
CA ALA A 512 -15.19 -26.89 11.85
C ALA A 512 -15.25 -27.40 10.40
N SER A 513 -16.12 -26.81 9.57
CA SER A 513 -16.20 -27.13 8.15
C SER A 513 -16.55 -25.93 7.27
N PRO A 514 -16.33 -26.02 5.93
CA PRO A 514 -16.86 -25.03 4.99
C PRO A 514 -18.40 -24.91 5.03
N ALA A 515 -19.11 -26.00 5.34
CA ALA A 515 -20.57 -25.99 5.50
C ALA A 515 -20.98 -25.19 6.74
N ASP A 516 -20.26 -25.35 7.86
CA ASP A 516 -20.46 -24.59 9.08
C ASP A 516 -20.22 -23.10 8.84
N ARG A 517 -19.15 -22.76 8.09
CA ARG A 517 -18.87 -21.37 7.68
C ARG A 517 -19.98 -20.77 6.81
N ALA A 518 -20.57 -21.57 5.92
CA ALA A 518 -21.68 -21.14 5.08
C ALA A 518 -22.96 -20.93 5.89
N ALA A 519 -23.19 -21.78 6.91
CA ALA A 519 -24.34 -21.72 7.81
C ALA A 519 -24.14 -20.76 9.00
N GLN A 520 -22.96 -20.17 9.17
CA GLN A 520 -22.54 -19.45 10.39
C GLN A 520 -22.67 -20.28 11.69
N GLN A 521 -22.44 -21.59 11.60
CA GLN A 521 -22.40 -22.47 12.76
C GLN A 521 -21.04 -22.36 13.45
N ARG A 522 -21.00 -21.65 14.57
CA ARG A 522 -19.76 -21.35 15.33
C ARG A 522 -19.51 -22.40 16.41
N THR A 523 -18.33 -23.03 16.38
CA THR A 523 -17.90 -23.99 17.40
C THR A 523 -17.01 -23.29 18.42
N PRO A 524 -17.34 -23.31 19.73
CA PRO A 524 -16.51 -22.67 20.76
C PRO A 524 -15.08 -23.24 20.81
N VAL A 525 -14.10 -22.37 21.06
CA VAL A 525 -12.72 -22.79 21.34
C VAL A 525 -12.60 -23.09 22.84
N VAL A 526 -12.63 -24.38 23.18
CA VAL A 526 -12.53 -24.86 24.57
C VAL A 526 -11.58 -26.06 24.66
N ASP A 527 -10.57 -25.95 25.50
CA ASP A 527 -9.71 -27.04 25.93
C ASP A 527 -10.32 -27.71 27.16
N THR A 528 -11.03 -28.81 26.92
CA THR A 528 -11.66 -29.59 28.00
C THR A 528 -10.69 -30.49 28.75
N ALA A 529 -9.47 -30.70 28.23
CA ALA A 529 -8.49 -31.59 28.83
C ALA A 529 -7.65 -30.88 29.89
N HIS A 530 -7.25 -29.62 29.64
CA HIS A 530 -6.34 -28.88 30.51
C HIS A 530 -6.83 -27.47 30.89
N GLU A 531 -8.00 -27.04 30.42
CA GLU A 531 -8.55 -25.69 30.65
C GLU A 531 -7.64 -24.55 30.14
N GLU A 532 -6.69 -24.86 29.25
CA GLU A 532 -5.72 -23.94 28.67
C GLU A 532 -6.22 -23.46 27.28
N ASN A 533 -7.41 -22.84 27.23
CA ASN A 533 -8.05 -22.42 25.97
C ASN A 533 -7.12 -21.58 25.07
N TRP A 534 -6.24 -20.76 25.67
CA TRP A 534 -5.28 -19.90 24.98
C TRP A 534 -4.39 -20.65 23.98
N VAL A 535 -4.13 -21.95 24.22
CA VAL A 535 -3.33 -22.81 23.34
C VAL A 535 -3.97 -22.97 21.95
N PHE A 536 -5.30 -22.94 21.87
CA PHE A 536 -6.07 -23.09 20.64
C PHE A 536 -6.60 -21.76 20.08
N ARG A 537 -6.31 -20.64 20.75
CA ARG A 537 -6.73 -19.31 20.32
C ARG A 537 -5.62 -18.63 19.55
N SER A 538 -5.62 -18.77 18.23
CA SER A 538 -4.65 -18.12 17.34
C SER A 538 -4.67 -16.59 17.40
N LYS A 539 -5.69 -15.97 18.02
CA LYS A 539 -5.75 -14.53 18.26
C LYS A 539 -5.30 -14.10 19.66
N ASP A 540 -5.08 -15.05 20.57
CA ASP A 540 -4.78 -14.77 21.97
C ASP A 540 -3.28 -14.54 22.18
N LEU A 541 -2.76 -13.45 21.61
CA LEU A 541 -1.37 -13.03 21.81
C LEU A 541 -1.02 -12.90 23.28
N LYS A 542 -1.94 -12.39 24.10
CA LYS A 542 -1.71 -12.20 25.54
C LYS A 542 -1.65 -13.54 26.26
N GLY A 543 -2.59 -14.44 25.99
CA GLY A 543 -2.61 -15.78 26.56
C GLY A 543 -1.34 -16.55 26.20
N TRP A 544 -0.97 -16.58 24.92
CA TRP A 544 0.29 -17.17 24.46
C TRP A 544 1.49 -16.53 25.18
N TRP A 545 1.62 -15.20 25.15
CA TRP A 545 2.76 -14.50 25.74
C TRP A 545 2.92 -14.68 27.26
N SER A 546 1.81 -14.83 28.00
CA SER A 546 1.80 -14.81 29.47
C SER A 546 1.89 -16.18 30.14
N ASN A 547 1.89 -17.29 29.38
CA ASN A 547 1.83 -18.64 29.93
C ASN A 547 3.08 -19.46 29.59
N ALA A 548 3.35 -20.48 30.40
CA ALA A 548 4.37 -21.47 30.09
C ALA A 548 3.85 -22.39 28.98
N HIS A 549 4.68 -22.64 27.98
CA HIS A 549 4.30 -23.48 26.85
C HIS A 549 4.67 -24.94 27.14
N HIS A 550 3.72 -25.84 26.93
CA HIS A 550 3.93 -27.28 27.08
C HIS A 550 3.44 -27.95 25.81
N ASP A 551 4.35 -28.62 25.10
CA ASP A 551 3.98 -29.41 23.94
C ASP A 551 2.99 -30.51 24.30
N ARG A 552 2.16 -30.89 23.35
CA ARG A 552 1.14 -31.93 23.49
C ARG A 552 1.24 -32.92 22.35
N ALA A 553 2.19 -33.85 22.42
CA ALA A 553 2.29 -34.93 21.45
C ALA A 553 1.15 -35.94 21.69
N ASP A 554 0.42 -36.31 20.64
CA ASP A 554 -0.80 -37.11 20.69
C ASP A 554 -1.83 -36.57 21.69
N GLY A 555 -1.87 -35.25 21.88
CA GLY A 555 -2.72 -34.57 22.86
C GLY A 555 -2.27 -34.70 24.33
N VAL A 556 -1.14 -35.36 24.61
CA VAL A 556 -0.61 -35.53 25.97
C VAL A 556 0.30 -34.37 26.34
N ARG A 557 -0.16 -33.51 27.26
CA ARG A 557 0.62 -32.38 27.76
C ARG A 557 1.92 -32.81 28.42
N ALA A 558 3.04 -32.30 27.90
CA ALA A 558 4.37 -32.51 28.45
C ALA A 558 4.47 -31.99 29.89
N VAL A 559 5.25 -32.69 30.72
CA VAL A 559 5.51 -32.30 32.11
C VAL A 559 6.36 -31.04 32.15
N GLU A 560 7.45 -31.03 31.40
CA GLU A 560 8.35 -29.89 31.30
C GLU A 560 7.84 -28.89 30.25
N PRO A 561 8.01 -27.58 30.49
CA PRO A 561 7.73 -26.58 29.48
C PRO A 561 8.82 -26.55 28.40
N THR A 562 8.52 -25.89 27.29
CA THR A 562 9.50 -25.55 26.25
C THR A 562 10.50 -24.50 26.76
N ALA A 563 11.40 -24.04 25.89
CA ALA A 563 12.33 -22.95 26.20
C ALA A 563 11.65 -21.58 26.42
N TRP A 564 10.36 -21.43 26.08
CA TRP A 564 9.65 -20.18 26.27
C TRP A 564 9.38 -19.91 27.75
N VAL A 565 9.82 -18.74 28.22
CA VAL A 565 9.51 -18.23 29.55
C VAL A 565 8.43 -17.15 29.42
N PRO A 566 7.35 -17.20 30.24
CA PRO A 566 6.29 -16.20 30.22
C PRO A 566 6.83 -14.77 30.20
N GLY A 567 6.43 -14.01 29.18
CA GLY A 567 6.81 -12.62 29.03
C GLY A 567 8.27 -12.33 28.70
N MET A 568 9.07 -13.33 28.28
CA MET A 568 10.52 -13.17 28.12
C MET A 568 10.93 -12.13 27.06
N LYS A 569 10.12 -11.96 26.01
CA LYS A 569 10.37 -10.99 24.92
C LYS A 569 9.10 -10.23 24.57
N PRO A 570 9.21 -8.96 24.17
CA PRO A 570 8.04 -8.21 23.71
C PRO A 570 7.54 -8.77 22.38
N VAL A 571 6.22 -8.69 22.16
CA VAL A 571 5.61 -8.95 20.85
C VAL A 571 5.58 -7.64 20.06
N ARG A 572 6.02 -7.67 18.81
CA ARG A 572 5.84 -6.57 17.85
C ARG A 572 4.99 -7.05 16.69
N LEU A 573 3.90 -6.32 16.42
CA LEU A 573 3.16 -6.52 15.18
C LEU A 573 4.00 -5.88 14.06
N THR A 574 4.73 -6.71 13.31
CA THR A 574 5.66 -6.29 12.26
C THR A 574 4.91 -5.80 11.02
N GLU A 575 3.73 -6.36 10.79
CA GLU A 575 2.79 -5.92 9.79
C GLU A 575 1.35 -6.11 10.30
N PHE A 576 0.42 -5.22 9.95
CA PHE A 576 -1.02 -5.45 10.10
C PHE A 576 -1.80 -4.50 9.19
N ALA A 577 -3.02 -4.88 8.80
CA ALA A 577 -3.86 -4.03 7.96
C ALA A 577 -5.35 -4.39 8.07
N VAL A 578 -6.20 -3.43 7.72
CA VAL A 578 -7.62 -3.66 7.51
C VAL A 578 -7.94 -3.44 6.04
N PRO A 579 -8.46 -4.45 5.33
CA PRO A 579 -8.79 -4.29 3.93
C PRO A 579 -9.98 -3.31 3.73
N PRO A 580 -9.97 -2.55 2.63
CA PRO A 580 -10.72 -1.30 2.56
C PRO A 580 -12.23 -1.34 2.25
N TRP A 581 -12.88 -2.52 2.22
CA TRP A 581 -14.29 -2.63 1.87
C TRP A 581 -15.11 -3.45 2.87
N ILE A 582 -16.40 -3.16 2.90
CA ILE A 582 -17.41 -3.84 3.72
C ILE A 582 -17.40 -5.34 3.34
N GLY A 583 -17.07 -6.20 4.31
CA GLY A 583 -16.93 -7.66 4.12
C GLY A 583 -15.49 -8.15 3.92
N ALA A 584 -14.49 -7.27 3.96
CA ALA A 584 -13.09 -7.67 3.88
C ALA A 584 -12.51 -8.10 5.25
N ALA A 585 -13.04 -7.53 6.34
CA ALA A 585 -12.72 -7.93 7.72
C ALA A 585 -13.09 -9.40 8.03
N THR A 586 -13.95 -10.02 7.22
CA THR A 586 -14.39 -11.41 7.38
C THR A 586 -13.57 -12.44 6.62
N ARG A 587 -12.56 -11.99 5.84
CA ARG A 587 -11.79 -12.87 4.95
C ARG A 587 -10.32 -12.86 5.32
N ARG A 588 -9.75 -14.06 5.44
CA ARG A 588 -8.30 -14.29 5.56
C ARG A 588 -7.64 -13.75 4.28
N THR A 589 -6.67 -12.84 4.45
CA THR A 589 -5.73 -12.38 3.40
C THR A 589 -6.31 -12.27 1.99
N CYS A 590 -7.25 -11.34 1.77
CA CYS A 590 -7.85 -11.10 0.44
C CYS A 590 -7.45 -9.73 -0.12
N PHE A 591 -6.57 -9.71 -1.13
CA PHE A 591 -6.22 -8.52 -1.93
C PHE A 591 -6.90 -8.63 -3.30
N ARG A 592 -7.83 -7.71 -3.63
CA ARG A 592 -8.49 -7.69 -4.95
C ARG A 592 -7.89 -6.60 -5.82
N THR A 593 -7.51 -6.92 -7.06
CA THR A 593 -7.13 -5.94 -8.06
C THR A 593 -8.38 -5.24 -8.65
N PRO A 594 -8.32 -3.95 -9.04
CA PRO A 594 -9.48 -3.19 -9.51
C PRO A 594 -10.09 -3.65 -10.84
N ARG A 595 -9.53 -4.67 -11.52
CA ARG A 595 -9.83 -4.97 -12.93
C ARG A 595 -10.87 -6.07 -13.19
N VAL A 596 -11.38 -6.80 -12.20
CA VAL A 596 -12.29 -7.92 -12.47
C VAL A 596 -13.59 -7.84 -11.66
N ARG A 597 -14.64 -7.29 -12.29
CA ARG A 597 -16.03 -7.51 -11.84
C ARG A 597 -16.43 -8.92 -12.29
N ARG A 598 -16.49 -9.88 -11.35
CA ARG A 598 -17.12 -11.23 -11.44
C ARG A 598 -16.23 -12.50 -11.48
N ALA A 599 -14.98 -12.48 -11.03
CA ALA A 599 -14.26 -13.74 -10.73
C ALA A 599 -13.93 -13.85 -9.24
N GLY A 600 -13.89 -15.09 -8.74
CA GLY A 600 -13.54 -15.46 -7.36
C GLY A 600 -12.15 -14.96 -6.94
N CYS A 601 -11.86 -15.06 -5.63
CA CYS A 601 -10.59 -14.66 -5.05
C CYS A 601 -9.43 -15.38 -5.76
N LEU A 602 -8.58 -14.64 -6.47
CA LEU A 602 -7.23 -15.08 -6.82
C LEU A 602 -6.29 -14.66 -5.69
N HIS A 603 -5.54 -15.63 -5.16
CA HIS A 603 -4.42 -15.40 -4.25
C HIS A 603 -3.20 -14.94 -5.07
N SER A 604 -3.29 -13.78 -5.73
CA SER A 604 -2.18 -13.17 -6.46
C SER A 604 -1.80 -11.84 -5.79
N PRO A 605 -0.51 -11.50 -5.65
CA PRO A 605 -0.13 -10.20 -5.14
C PRO A 605 -0.54 -9.09 -6.13
N PRO A 606 -0.73 -7.85 -5.65
CA PRO A 606 -1.24 -6.78 -6.48
C PRO A 606 -0.21 -6.36 -7.55
N ALA A 607 -0.53 -6.64 -8.82
CA ALA A 607 -0.09 -5.76 -9.91
C ALA A 607 -0.81 -4.41 -9.71
N ALA A 608 -0.07 -3.42 -9.23
CA ALA A 608 -0.46 -2.04 -8.89
C ALA A 608 -1.14 -1.82 -7.51
N GLY A 609 -0.34 -1.24 -6.60
CA GLY A 609 -0.72 -0.29 -5.55
C GLY A 609 -1.86 -0.66 -4.59
N MET A 610 -1.52 -1.18 -3.41
CA MET A 610 -2.40 -1.17 -2.23
C MET A 610 -1.60 -0.75 -1.00
N ILE A 611 -2.21 0.04 -0.09
CA ILE A 611 -1.57 0.63 1.09
C ILE A 611 -2.38 0.29 2.35
N ARG A 612 -1.64 0.09 3.44
CA ARG A 612 -2.03 -0.48 4.74
C ARG A 612 -1.86 0.58 5.85
N CYS A 613 -2.76 0.61 6.83
CA CYS A 613 -2.63 1.37 8.09
C CYS A 613 -3.62 0.85 9.17
N SER A 614 -3.30 1.09 10.44
CA SER A 614 -3.84 0.54 11.70
C SER A 614 -5.28 0.92 12.08
N ALA A 615 -5.85 0.19 13.03
CA ALA A 615 -6.85 0.58 14.04
C ALA A 615 -8.16 1.31 13.62
N ALA A 616 -9.24 0.55 13.79
CA ALA A 616 -10.65 0.95 13.68
C ALA A 616 -11.03 2.08 14.65
N ARG A 617 -11.53 3.20 14.09
CA ARG A 617 -12.70 3.95 14.57
C ARG A 617 -13.13 4.97 13.50
N SER A 618 -14.38 4.83 13.05
CA SER A 618 -15.22 5.81 12.35
C SER A 618 -14.71 6.45 11.05
N ARG A 619 -15.19 5.92 9.90
CA ARG A 619 -15.54 6.54 8.59
C ARG A 619 -14.56 7.50 7.87
N PRO A 620 -14.52 7.47 6.52
CA PRO A 620 -13.31 7.16 5.76
C PRO A 620 -12.44 8.38 5.46
N CYS A 621 -11.14 8.24 5.70
CA CYS A 621 -10.13 8.90 4.88
C CYS A 621 -8.97 7.92 4.68
N TRP A 622 -8.48 7.93 3.45
CA TRP A 622 -7.55 6.95 2.91
C TRP A 622 -6.19 7.61 2.83
N VAL A 623 -5.21 7.09 3.57
CA VAL A 623 -3.82 7.43 3.30
C VAL A 623 -3.30 6.44 2.28
N ILE A 624 -3.42 6.80 1.00
CA ILE A 624 -2.78 6.11 -0.13
C ILE A 624 -1.61 6.99 -0.57
N LEU A 625 -0.42 6.43 -0.57
CA LEU A 625 0.78 6.92 -1.26
C LEU A 625 1.22 5.95 -2.35
N PRO A 626 0.55 5.94 -3.51
CA PRO A 626 1.03 5.15 -4.61
C PRO A 626 2.31 5.82 -5.14
N ILE A 627 3.44 5.15 -5.01
CA ILE A 627 4.52 5.33 -5.98
C ILE A 627 3.95 4.78 -7.30
N ARG A 628 3.47 5.68 -8.16
CA ARG A 628 2.92 5.27 -9.46
C ARG A 628 4.07 4.69 -10.27
N THR A 629 3.94 3.51 -10.83
CA THR A 629 4.71 3.11 -12.00
C THR A 629 3.72 3.09 -13.16
N THR A 630 3.79 4.09 -14.03
CA THR A 630 2.88 4.15 -15.18
C THR A 630 3.58 3.56 -16.41
N THR A 631 3.25 2.32 -16.76
CA THR A 631 3.46 1.82 -18.12
C THR A 631 2.47 2.54 -19.04
N GLN A 632 2.99 3.27 -20.03
CA GLN A 632 2.23 3.99 -21.04
C GLN A 632 1.19 3.10 -21.73
N CYS A 633 -0.05 3.57 -21.85
CA CYS A 633 -0.92 3.22 -22.97
C CYS A 633 -1.75 4.45 -23.34
N ARG A 634 -1.26 5.24 -24.31
CA ARG A 634 -2.04 6.27 -25.02
C ARG A 634 -2.36 5.77 -26.43
N ARG A 635 -3.59 6.07 -26.88
CA ARG A 635 -4.27 5.73 -28.17
C ARG A 635 -4.87 4.33 -28.13
N SER A 636 -6.18 4.10 -28.31
CA SER A 636 -7.14 4.68 -29.25
C SER A 636 -8.57 4.57 -28.67
N MET A 637 -9.30 5.67 -28.55
CA MET A 637 -10.78 5.70 -28.50
C MET A 637 -11.22 7.15 -28.71
N ALA A 638 -11.18 7.59 -29.97
CA ALA A 638 -11.85 8.80 -30.42
C ALA A 638 -12.47 8.47 -31.79
N ASP A 639 -13.56 7.70 -31.76
CA ASP A 639 -14.65 7.77 -32.73
C ASP A 639 -15.72 6.74 -32.34
N ARG A 640 -16.71 7.20 -31.58
CA ARG A 640 -18.14 6.81 -31.64
C ARG A 640 -18.86 7.33 -30.40
N CYS A 641 -20.11 7.72 -30.62
CA CYS A 641 -21.14 8.07 -29.64
C CYS A 641 -21.22 9.54 -29.21
N LEU A 642 -21.64 10.39 -30.15
CA LEU A 642 -22.54 11.52 -29.86
C LEU A 642 -23.91 11.23 -30.47
N ARG A 643 -24.91 10.90 -29.63
CA ARG A 643 -26.29 11.43 -29.70
C ARG A 643 -27.16 10.86 -28.55
N PRO A 644 -27.95 11.70 -27.85
CA PRO A 644 -28.75 11.33 -26.67
C PRO A 644 -30.13 10.75 -27.05
N PRO A 645 -30.82 10.07 -26.12
CA PRO A 645 -32.16 9.53 -26.35
C PRO A 645 -33.24 10.57 -26.01
N THR A 646 -34.28 10.64 -26.86
CA THR A 646 -35.53 11.35 -26.58
C THR A 646 -36.69 10.37 -26.48
N SER A 647 -37.43 10.50 -25.38
CA SER A 647 -38.69 9.86 -25.02
C SER A 647 -39.85 10.20 -25.96
N GLY A 648 -40.81 9.27 -26.10
CA GLY A 648 -42.15 9.59 -26.59
C GLY A 648 -42.92 8.38 -27.11
N ALA A 649 -43.79 7.82 -26.26
CA ALA A 649 -44.79 6.81 -26.62
C ALA A 649 -45.95 7.42 -27.45
N GLY A 650 -46.62 6.61 -28.27
CA GLY A 650 -47.90 6.99 -28.89
C GLY A 650 -48.32 6.23 -30.14
N THR A 651 -48.72 4.96 -29.97
CA THR A 651 -49.82 4.22 -30.66
C THR A 651 -50.34 4.69 -32.04
N ARG A 652 -50.31 3.77 -33.04
CA ARG A 652 -51.47 3.28 -33.82
C ARG A 652 -51.04 2.15 -34.79
N VAL A 653 -51.90 1.14 -34.92
CA VAL A 653 -51.87 -0.07 -35.77
C VAL A 653 -53.03 0.06 -36.79
N PRO A 654 -53.27 -0.77 -37.84
CA PRO A 654 -52.46 -1.70 -38.67
C PRO A 654 -52.56 -1.45 -40.20
N GLY A 655 -51.86 -2.22 -41.04
CA GLY A 655 -52.37 -2.50 -42.40
C GLY A 655 -51.46 -3.20 -43.42
N ARG A 656 -51.73 -4.51 -43.61
CA ARG A 656 -51.79 -5.26 -44.89
C ARG A 656 -50.54 -5.46 -45.78
N THR A 657 -50.10 -6.73 -45.80
CA THR A 657 -49.99 -7.67 -46.96
C THR A 657 -49.71 -7.15 -48.38
N PHE A 658 -48.72 -7.77 -49.05
CA PHE A 658 -48.83 -8.17 -50.46
C PHE A 658 -48.10 -9.50 -50.74
N ARG A 659 -48.73 -10.33 -51.58
CA ARG A 659 -48.34 -11.67 -52.07
C ARG A 659 -47.74 -11.58 -53.49
N GLY A 660 -47.01 -12.64 -53.88
CA GLY A 660 -46.97 -13.20 -55.24
C GLY A 660 -45.55 -13.62 -55.67
N ASP A 661 -45.28 -14.73 -56.36
CA ASP A 661 -46.06 -15.90 -56.77
C ASP A 661 -45.09 -16.89 -57.48
N ARG A 662 -45.51 -18.15 -57.67
CA ARG A 662 -44.94 -19.25 -58.53
C ARG A 662 -43.73 -20.05 -58.01
N MET A 663 -43.53 -21.34 -58.34
CA MET A 663 -44.33 -22.55 -58.66
C MET A 663 -43.31 -23.60 -59.13
N SER A 664 -43.22 -24.79 -58.52
CA SER A 664 -42.95 -26.14 -59.10
C SER A 664 -42.23 -27.09 -58.12
N GLY A 665 -42.82 -28.27 -57.86
CA GLY A 665 -42.24 -29.38 -57.07
C GLY A 665 -41.42 -30.36 -57.93
N PRO A 666 -41.22 -31.64 -57.55
CA PRO A 666 -41.60 -32.33 -56.30
C PRO A 666 -40.44 -33.12 -55.60
N THR A 667 -40.71 -33.45 -54.33
CA THR A 667 -40.25 -34.52 -53.40
C THR A 667 -39.87 -35.91 -54.01
N PRO A 668 -39.40 -36.96 -53.26
CA PRO A 668 -39.10 -37.09 -51.79
C PRO A 668 -37.94 -38.07 -51.37
N ARG A 669 -37.83 -38.29 -50.04
CA ARG A 669 -37.30 -39.48 -49.29
C ARG A 669 -35.78 -39.54 -49.09
N LEU A 670 -35.20 -40.10 -48.03
CA LEU A 670 -35.56 -40.58 -46.68
C LEU A 670 -34.20 -41.00 -46.06
N GLY A 671 -34.05 -40.94 -44.73
CA GLY A 671 -33.20 -41.91 -44.01
C GLY A 671 -31.93 -41.37 -43.33
N ALA A 672 -32.05 -41.09 -42.03
CA ALA A 672 -31.12 -41.62 -41.00
C ALA A 672 -31.35 -43.16 -40.90
N PRO A 673 -30.53 -44.02 -40.24
CA PRO A 673 -29.69 -43.83 -39.04
C PRO A 673 -28.27 -44.47 -39.22
N VAL A 674 -27.31 -44.60 -38.27
CA VAL A 674 -27.24 -45.36 -37.01
C VAL A 674 -25.87 -45.05 -36.34
N THR A 675 -25.85 -45.17 -35.02
CA THR A 675 -24.76 -45.16 -34.02
C THR A 675 -23.43 -45.86 -34.37
N GLY A 676 -22.37 -45.37 -33.73
CA GLY A 676 -21.12 -46.05 -33.40
C GLY A 676 -20.48 -45.34 -32.21
#